data_AF-A0A946C0J0-F1
#
_entry.id   AF-A0A946C0J0-F1
#
_cell.length_a   1.000
_cell.length_b   1.000
_cell.length_c   1.000
_cell.angle_alpha   90.00
_cell.angle_beta   90.00
_cell.angle_gamma   90.00
#
_symmetry.space_group_name_H-M   'P 1'
#
loop_
_entity.id
_entity.type
_entity.pdbx_description
1 polymer ?
#
loop_
_entity_poly.entity_id
_entity_poly.type
_entity_poly.pdbx_seq_one_letter_code
_entity_poly.pdbx_strand_id
1 'polypeptide(L)'
;MTEQEDKLTPGRFSPPEQDGTGNRLTATTFEPLSEAVVKRASMPPAQVALGITGVVIAALLFFLFTARSLTLNIEAESETHISLGGLHWSFGDRMLIRSGDYDLTITAEGYHPYRQTITVNNANTQQLDIRLAPLPGSVDITTVPTGATLTLDDLPLGVTPSESLSLEAGTYALSAALPRYQPWQGQLEVVGRNQSQRINIALVPDWAQIRFTTVPQSAVASVDGQPVDITTDGISVLSGEHELILSAPGFVPAPVPLIVVAGVDQDLGAIALSPADATLTLSSTPPGAGVTTNGTFTGLTPLTLALAPAAPHSLQISRAGYQSQTLNVTLSRGQTASRNVDLVPELGEVRFAILPANAELFINGKVVGTGSQTLSLPAVQQRVEVRLAGYAGYDTRVLPKPGLPQQVSVTLLTEAAARKAAMTPTITTPLGQTLVLVDPSTETQNPFVMGASRRDPGRRSNEVEHPVELKRAFYIATTETTNAQFRQFEAIHDSGSIESYSLDRDHQPVAGISWQQAASFCNWLSRREGLPPFYRENQGVIVGFNPSSTGYRLPSEAEWAFTARVEGNQLRRFAWGDDFPPTQVVANVADNTSALVTGRILNGYTDQFVVSAPVGSFPPNHRGLHDLGGNVAEWVHDGYQIPSANAELAIDPLGMQRGDNYTIRGGSWALSRLSELRLTFRDYGERGRDDLGFRIARYAE
;
A
#
# COMPACT_ATOMS: atom_id res chain seq x y z
N MET A 1 65.34 -35.07 -54.49
CA MET A 1 64.14 -34.27 -54.22
C MET A 1 64.28 -33.03 -55.08
N THR A 2 63.65 -33.02 -56.27
CA THR A 2 62.27 -32.49 -56.50
C THR A 2 62.20 -31.01 -56.14
N GLU A 3 61.57 -30.10 -56.87
CA GLU A 3 60.78 -30.03 -58.11
C GLU A 3 60.63 -28.49 -58.32
N GLN A 4 60.59 -27.97 -59.55
CA GLN A 4 59.35 -27.53 -60.25
C GLN A 4 58.43 -26.65 -59.37
N GLU A 5 57.88 -25.53 -59.82
CA GLU A 5 57.49 -25.12 -61.17
C GLU A 5 57.13 -23.61 -61.08
N ASP A 6 57.60 -22.77 -62.03
CA ASP A 6 56.80 -22.16 -63.11
C ASP A 6 55.96 -20.94 -62.69
N LYS A 7 55.68 -19.92 -63.51
CA LYS A 7 55.71 -19.76 -64.97
C LYS A 7 55.65 -18.24 -65.26
N LEU A 8 56.55 -17.67 -66.08
CA LEU A 8 56.36 -17.28 -67.51
C LEU A 8 55.39 -16.08 -67.74
N THR A 9 55.64 -15.05 -68.56
CA THR A 9 56.79 -14.59 -69.40
C THR A 9 56.46 -13.19 -69.97
N PRO A 10 57.44 -12.48 -70.57
CA PRO A 10 57.39 -11.09 -71.03
C PRO A 10 57.23 -10.95 -72.56
N GLY A 11 57.20 -9.69 -73.03
CA GLY A 11 57.43 -9.31 -74.44
C GLY A 11 58.30 -8.05 -74.54
N ARG A 12 59.47 -8.19 -75.19
CA ARG A 12 60.54 -7.20 -75.48
C ARG A 12 60.30 -6.49 -76.83
N PHE A 13 60.94 -5.32 -77.03
CA PHE A 13 62.10 -5.08 -77.95
C PHE A 13 62.38 -3.56 -78.02
N SER A 14 63.48 -3.00 -77.52
CA SER A 14 64.91 -2.95 -77.96
C SER A 14 65.20 -2.17 -79.27
N PRO A 15 66.13 -1.18 -79.24
CA PRO A 15 66.53 -0.36 -80.39
C PRO A 15 67.64 -1.05 -81.21
N PRO A 16 68.00 -0.55 -82.41
CA PRO A 16 69.26 -0.93 -83.04
C PRO A 16 70.27 0.22 -83.15
N GLU A 17 71.51 -0.21 -83.00
CA GLU A 17 72.78 0.49 -83.15
C GLU A 17 73.07 0.97 -84.59
N GLN A 18 74.02 1.90 -84.66
CA GLN A 18 74.88 2.11 -85.81
C GLN A 18 75.63 0.82 -86.17
N ASP A 19 75.86 0.55 -87.47
CA ASP A 19 77.24 0.45 -87.94
C ASP A 19 77.42 0.50 -89.47
N GLY A 20 78.52 1.14 -89.87
CA GLY A 20 79.39 0.76 -90.98
C GLY A 20 78.86 0.74 -92.42
N THR A 21 79.39 1.61 -93.29
CA THR A 21 80.69 1.36 -93.98
C THR A 21 80.94 2.33 -95.14
N GLY A 22 82.15 2.90 -95.16
CA GLY A 22 83.01 3.02 -96.33
C GLY A 22 82.65 4.01 -97.45
N ASN A 23 83.36 5.15 -97.51
CA ASN A 23 84.49 5.24 -98.44
C ASN A 23 85.33 6.51 -98.25
N ARG A 24 86.63 6.25 -98.14
CA ARG A 24 87.80 7.13 -98.12
C ARG A 24 88.09 7.62 -99.54
N LEU A 25 88.66 8.83 -99.71
CA LEU A 25 89.56 9.30 -100.81
C LEU A 25 89.86 10.80 -100.55
N THR A 26 90.87 11.19 -99.77
CA THR A 26 92.25 11.59 -100.15
C THR A 26 92.42 12.62 -101.29
N ALA A 27 92.94 13.80 -100.89
CA ALA A 27 93.92 14.71 -101.51
C ALA A 27 94.05 14.77 -103.04
N THR A 28 94.00 15.99 -103.62
CA THR A 28 95.10 16.52 -104.46
C THR A 28 95.05 18.03 -104.69
N THR A 29 96.26 18.56 -104.86
CA THR A 29 96.77 19.86 -105.34
C THR A 29 96.52 20.11 -106.84
N PHE A 30 96.83 21.36 -107.28
CA PHE A 30 97.25 21.74 -108.65
C PHE A 30 96.08 21.93 -109.66
N GLU A 31 96.02 22.84 -110.63
CA GLU A 31 96.97 23.72 -111.34
C GLU A 31 96.14 24.79 -112.11
N PRO A 32 96.63 26.03 -112.34
CA PRO A 32 95.89 27.06 -113.07
C PRO A 32 95.98 26.86 -114.59
N LEU A 33 94.88 27.04 -115.34
CA LEU A 33 94.98 27.30 -116.78
C LEU A 33 93.77 28.03 -117.41
N SER A 34 94.15 29.06 -118.17
CA SER A 34 93.41 29.89 -119.13
C SER A 34 92.51 31.01 -118.58
N GLU A 35 93.10 32.22 -118.62
CA GLU A 35 92.39 33.49 -118.70
C GLU A 35 91.36 33.47 -119.84
N ALA A 36 90.08 33.60 -119.50
CA ALA A 36 89.10 34.20 -120.39
C ALA A 36 88.62 35.48 -119.71
N VAL A 37 89.10 36.61 -120.24
CA VAL A 37 88.69 37.96 -119.83
C VAL A 37 87.19 38.12 -120.09
N VAL A 38 86.36 37.90 -119.08
CA VAL A 38 84.93 38.27 -119.12
C VAL A 38 84.80 39.67 -118.51
N LYS A 39 84.56 40.64 -119.40
CA LYS A 39 84.24 42.03 -119.05
C LYS A 39 83.17 42.08 -117.95
N ARG A 40 83.55 42.47 -116.73
CA ARG A 40 82.60 42.95 -115.71
C ARG A 40 82.07 44.29 -116.20
N ALA A 41 80.83 44.28 -116.68
CA ALA A 41 80.05 45.50 -116.82
C ALA A 41 79.79 46.06 -115.41
N SER A 42 80.49 47.12 -115.01
CA SER A 42 80.18 47.85 -113.79
C SER A 42 78.88 48.62 -114.01
N MET A 43 77.76 48.13 -113.48
CA MET A 43 76.54 48.93 -113.34
C MET A 43 76.79 50.01 -112.28
N PRO A 44 76.40 51.27 -112.53
CA PRO A 44 76.62 52.34 -111.57
C PRO A 44 75.84 52.04 -110.27
N PRO A 45 76.44 52.28 -109.08
CA PRO A 45 75.86 51.92 -107.77
C PRO A 45 74.46 52.51 -107.52
N ALA A 46 74.10 53.60 -108.21
CA ALA A 46 72.75 54.17 -108.17
C ALA A 46 71.65 53.22 -108.69
N GLN A 47 71.94 52.35 -109.66
CA GLN A 47 70.96 51.41 -110.22
C GLN A 47 70.77 50.16 -109.35
N VAL A 48 71.83 49.70 -108.68
CA VAL A 48 71.74 48.61 -107.68
C VAL A 48 70.99 49.10 -106.44
N ALA A 49 71.27 50.33 -105.98
CA ALA A 49 70.50 50.95 -104.92
C ALA A 49 69.01 51.07 -105.28
N LEU A 50 68.66 51.54 -106.49
CA LEU A 50 67.25 51.62 -106.92
C LEU A 50 66.57 50.25 -107.03
N GLY A 51 67.27 49.22 -107.49
CA GLY A 51 66.75 47.86 -107.58
C GLY A 51 66.51 47.24 -106.20
N ILE A 52 67.47 47.41 -105.26
CA ILE A 52 67.31 46.96 -103.87
C ILE A 52 66.18 47.74 -103.19
N THR A 53 66.11 49.06 -103.37
CA THR A 53 65.01 49.87 -102.85
C THR A 53 63.66 49.42 -103.44
N GLY A 54 63.58 49.09 -104.72
CA GLY A 54 62.38 48.56 -105.36
C GLY A 54 61.95 47.20 -104.80
N VAL A 55 62.89 46.29 -104.56
CA VAL A 55 62.61 44.97 -103.96
C VAL A 55 62.21 45.12 -102.48
N VAL A 56 62.85 46.03 -101.74
CA VAL A 56 62.48 46.33 -100.35
C VAL A 56 61.08 46.95 -100.29
N ILE A 57 60.75 47.90 -101.18
CA ILE A 57 59.40 48.48 -101.28
C ILE A 57 58.38 47.40 -101.67
N ALA A 58 58.68 46.53 -102.63
CA ALA A 58 57.77 45.45 -103.02
C ALA A 58 57.55 44.42 -101.91
N ALA A 59 58.60 44.05 -101.17
CA ALA A 59 58.50 43.14 -100.02
C ALA A 59 57.71 43.77 -98.86
N LEU A 60 57.91 45.07 -98.63
CA LEU A 60 57.22 45.84 -97.60
C LEU A 60 55.74 46.03 -97.96
N LEU A 61 55.43 46.34 -99.23
CA LEU A 61 54.05 46.35 -99.73
C LEU A 61 53.42 44.95 -99.66
N PHE A 62 54.12 43.89 -100.04
CA PHE A 62 53.61 42.52 -99.94
C PHE A 62 53.28 42.15 -98.49
N PHE A 63 54.14 42.50 -97.53
CA PHE A 63 53.82 42.31 -96.12
C PHE A 63 52.59 43.12 -95.72
N LEU A 64 52.55 44.42 -96.01
CA LEU A 64 51.43 45.28 -95.61
C LEU A 64 50.09 44.83 -96.23
N PHE A 65 50.09 44.32 -97.47
CA PHE A 65 48.89 43.79 -98.13
C PHE A 65 48.49 42.38 -97.67
N THR A 66 49.40 41.61 -97.05
CA THR A 66 49.12 40.23 -96.59
C THR A 66 49.09 40.09 -95.07
N ALA A 67 49.43 41.13 -94.32
CA ALA A 67 49.37 41.16 -92.87
C ALA A 67 47.92 41.24 -92.36
N ARG A 68 47.69 40.64 -91.20
CA ARG A 68 46.45 40.65 -90.43
C ARG A 68 46.66 41.42 -89.13
N SER A 69 45.60 42.02 -88.60
CA SER A 69 45.66 42.73 -87.33
C SER A 69 45.41 41.78 -86.16
N LEU A 70 46.32 41.70 -85.21
CA LEU A 70 46.18 40.98 -83.95
C LEU A 70 46.20 41.97 -82.77
N THR A 71 45.23 41.85 -81.87
CA THR A 71 45.20 42.60 -80.60
C THR A 71 45.29 41.63 -79.43
N LEU A 72 46.17 41.91 -78.48
CA LEU A 72 46.33 41.14 -77.25
C LEU A 72 45.83 41.98 -76.08
N ASN A 73 44.74 41.55 -75.45
CA ASN A 73 44.26 42.18 -74.23
C ASN A 73 44.78 41.38 -73.04
N ILE A 74 45.71 41.98 -72.31
CA ILE A 74 46.36 41.31 -71.18
C ILE A 74 45.84 41.94 -69.90
N GLU A 75 45.21 41.13 -69.06
CA GLU A 75 44.72 41.55 -67.76
C GLU A 75 45.85 41.34 -66.73
N ALA A 76 46.60 42.40 -66.45
CA ALA A 76 47.65 42.46 -65.45
C ALA A 76 47.75 43.89 -64.87
N GLU A 77 48.01 44.00 -63.56
CA GLU A 77 48.17 45.29 -62.88
C GLU A 77 49.58 45.90 -63.03
N SER A 78 50.55 45.12 -63.53
CA SER A 78 51.94 45.55 -63.77
C SER A 78 52.25 45.61 -65.26
N GLU A 79 53.30 46.34 -65.64
CA GLU A 79 53.68 46.52 -67.03
C GLU A 79 54.02 45.16 -67.69
N THR A 80 53.37 44.86 -68.81
CA THR A 80 53.49 43.58 -69.49
C THR A 80 54.52 43.66 -70.62
N HIS A 81 55.49 42.76 -70.62
CA HIS A 81 56.41 42.58 -71.73
C HIS A 81 55.93 41.43 -72.62
N ILE A 82 55.67 41.73 -73.90
CA ILE A 82 55.17 40.80 -74.89
C ILE A 82 56.28 40.49 -75.88
N SER A 83 56.56 39.20 -76.09
CA SER A 83 57.46 38.70 -77.12
C SER A 83 56.70 37.75 -78.04
N LEU A 84 56.62 38.09 -79.32
CA LEU A 84 55.95 37.31 -80.35
C LEU A 84 56.96 36.88 -81.42
N GLY A 85 57.02 35.58 -81.72
CA GLY A 85 57.86 35.06 -82.79
C GLY A 85 57.49 35.60 -84.17
N GLY A 86 58.45 35.60 -85.10
CA GLY A 86 58.21 35.99 -86.51
C GLY A 86 58.21 37.49 -86.80
N LEU A 87 58.19 37.86 -88.08
CA LEU A 87 58.17 39.26 -88.53
C LEU A 87 56.78 39.86 -88.27
N HIS A 88 56.72 40.90 -87.45
CA HIS A 88 55.51 41.64 -87.12
C HIS A 88 55.82 43.13 -86.94
N TRP A 89 54.81 43.98 -87.09
CA TRP A 89 54.91 45.42 -86.82
C TRP A 89 53.79 45.88 -85.91
N SER A 90 54.13 46.51 -84.79
CA SER A 90 53.16 47.09 -83.86
C SER A 90 52.76 48.52 -84.26
N PHE A 91 51.45 48.79 -84.19
CA PHE A 91 50.83 50.08 -84.42
C PHE A 91 49.81 50.33 -83.30
N GLY A 92 50.25 50.98 -82.22
CA GLY A 92 49.48 51.07 -80.97
C GLY A 92 49.21 49.66 -80.42
N ASP A 93 47.97 49.37 -80.06
CA ASP A 93 47.53 48.08 -79.47
C ASP A 93 47.30 46.98 -80.52
N ARG A 94 47.69 47.22 -81.78
CA ARG A 94 47.51 46.28 -82.89
C ARG A 94 48.85 45.86 -83.46
N MET A 95 49.02 44.57 -83.63
CA MET A 95 50.17 43.97 -84.29
C MET A 95 49.76 43.54 -85.70
N LEU A 96 50.42 44.07 -86.71
CA LEU A 96 50.33 43.58 -88.08
C LEU A 96 51.28 42.39 -88.23
N ILE A 97 50.70 41.22 -88.43
CA ILE A 97 51.41 39.96 -88.56
C ILE A 97 50.74 39.10 -89.63
N ARG A 98 51.51 38.35 -90.40
CA ARG A 98 50.94 37.47 -91.42
C ARG A 98 50.18 36.30 -90.77
N SER A 99 49.34 35.64 -91.54
CA SER A 99 48.72 34.39 -91.10
C SER A 99 49.79 33.31 -90.91
N GLY A 100 49.76 32.60 -89.79
CA GLY A 100 50.74 31.60 -89.39
C GLY A 100 50.67 31.29 -87.89
N ASP A 101 51.50 30.36 -87.43
CA ASP A 101 51.65 30.03 -86.01
C ASP A 101 52.86 30.73 -85.42
N TYR A 102 52.69 31.31 -84.23
CA TYR A 102 53.69 32.15 -83.57
C TYR A 102 53.77 31.85 -82.09
N ASP A 103 54.98 31.74 -81.56
CA ASP A 103 55.18 31.61 -80.12
C ASP A 103 54.99 32.96 -79.44
N LEU A 104 54.02 33.04 -78.53
CA LEU A 104 53.72 34.19 -77.70
C LEU A 104 54.24 33.92 -76.29
N THR A 105 55.10 34.81 -75.80
CA THR A 105 55.52 34.85 -74.41
C THR A 105 55.13 36.20 -73.82
N ILE A 106 54.44 36.18 -72.68
CA ILE A 106 54.08 37.37 -71.92
C ILE A 106 54.66 37.23 -70.52
N THR A 107 55.35 38.26 -70.06
CA THR A 107 55.88 38.35 -68.70
C THR A 107 55.42 39.65 -68.06
N ALA A 108 54.98 39.60 -66.82
CA ALA A 108 54.66 40.77 -66.01
C ALA A 108 55.21 40.58 -64.59
N GLU A 109 55.67 41.65 -63.96
CA GLU A 109 56.21 41.58 -62.60
C GLU A 109 55.13 41.13 -61.62
N GLY A 110 55.44 40.13 -60.78
CA GLY A 110 54.48 39.56 -59.84
C GLY A 110 53.56 38.48 -60.43
N TYR A 111 53.76 38.08 -61.69
CA TYR A 111 52.96 37.05 -62.35
C TYR A 111 53.82 35.91 -62.90
N HIS A 112 53.23 34.72 -63.02
CA HIS A 112 53.84 33.62 -63.75
C HIS A 112 53.96 33.97 -65.25
N PRO A 113 55.11 33.66 -65.90
CA PRO A 113 55.28 33.90 -67.33
C PRO A 113 54.29 33.04 -68.13
N TYR A 114 53.53 33.67 -69.01
CA TYR A 114 52.59 33.00 -69.90
C TYR A 114 53.29 32.67 -71.23
N ARG A 115 53.22 31.41 -71.67
CA ARG A 115 53.81 30.95 -72.94
C ARG A 115 52.81 30.08 -73.69
N GLN A 116 52.49 30.46 -74.92
CA GLN A 116 51.60 29.68 -75.78
C GLN A 116 51.88 29.96 -77.26
N THR A 117 51.74 28.95 -78.11
CA THR A 117 51.73 29.13 -79.57
C THR A 117 50.33 29.61 -80.00
N ILE A 118 50.26 30.74 -80.69
CA ILE A 118 49.03 31.34 -81.20
C ILE A 118 48.96 31.21 -82.73
N THR A 119 47.76 30.92 -83.25
CA THR A 119 47.50 30.87 -84.69
C THR A 119 46.81 32.14 -85.15
N VAL A 120 47.48 32.89 -86.03
CA VAL A 120 46.88 34.01 -86.76
C VAL A 120 46.29 33.48 -88.04
N ASN A 121 44.96 33.54 -88.16
CA ASN A 121 44.25 33.01 -89.32
C ASN A 121 44.12 34.07 -90.45
N ASN A 122 43.30 33.80 -91.47
CA ASN A 122 43.08 34.73 -92.59
C ASN A 122 42.06 35.84 -92.30
N ALA A 123 41.56 35.97 -91.07
CA ALA A 123 40.67 37.07 -90.70
C ALA A 123 41.42 38.40 -90.71
N ASN A 124 40.74 39.48 -91.10
CA ASN A 124 41.35 40.81 -91.16
C ASN A 124 41.78 41.32 -89.77
N THR A 125 41.05 40.92 -88.72
CA THR A 125 41.33 41.29 -87.32
C THR A 125 41.07 40.10 -86.40
N GLN A 126 41.93 39.88 -85.42
CA GLN A 126 41.82 38.85 -84.39
C GLN A 126 42.17 39.45 -83.02
N GLN A 127 41.48 39.02 -81.97
CA GLN A 127 41.70 39.49 -80.60
C GLN A 127 41.87 38.28 -79.67
N LEU A 128 42.83 38.36 -78.76
CA LEU A 128 43.08 37.33 -77.75
C LEU A 128 43.14 37.96 -76.36
N ASP A 129 42.27 37.52 -75.46
CA ASP A 129 42.23 37.96 -74.07
C ASP A 129 43.02 36.97 -73.21
N ILE A 130 44.01 37.47 -72.46
CA ILE A 130 44.95 36.65 -71.67
C ILE A 130 44.98 37.17 -70.24
N ARG A 131 44.72 36.30 -69.27
CA ARG A 131 44.85 36.59 -67.83
C ARG A 131 46.12 35.94 -67.30
N LEU A 132 47.01 36.74 -66.74
CA LEU A 132 48.22 36.21 -66.11
C LEU A 132 47.89 35.71 -64.69
N ALA A 133 48.43 34.55 -64.32
CA ALA A 133 48.29 34.03 -62.96
C ALA A 133 49.28 34.76 -62.02
N PRO A 134 48.82 35.43 -60.95
CA PRO A 134 49.72 36.09 -59.99
C PRO A 134 50.59 35.05 -59.26
N LEU A 135 51.80 35.44 -58.88
CA LEU A 135 52.64 34.65 -57.98
C LEU A 135 52.04 34.61 -56.57
N PRO A 136 52.36 33.62 -55.72
CA PRO A 136 51.96 33.60 -54.32
C PRO A 136 52.34 34.87 -53.54
N GLY A 137 51.53 35.23 -52.55
CA GLY A 137 51.81 36.29 -51.57
C GLY A 137 52.38 35.69 -50.28
N SER A 138 52.95 36.55 -49.42
CA SER A 138 53.46 36.17 -48.10
C SER A 138 52.57 36.75 -47.00
N VAL A 139 51.98 35.93 -46.15
CA VAL A 139 51.06 36.39 -45.09
C VAL A 139 51.62 36.09 -43.70
N ASP A 140 51.64 37.11 -42.83
CA ASP A 140 51.92 36.99 -41.40
C ASP A 140 50.59 37.04 -40.61
N ILE A 141 50.33 36.03 -39.79
CA ILE A 141 49.11 35.92 -38.97
C ILE A 141 49.49 35.93 -37.48
N THR A 142 49.00 36.90 -36.72
CA THR A 142 49.20 36.97 -35.26
C THR A 142 47.87 37.07 -34.51
N THR A 143 47.84 36.60 -33.25
CA THR A 143 46.70 36.80 -32.36
C THR A 143 47.13 37.45 -31.04
N VAL A 144 46.19 38.12 -30.38
CA VAL A 144 46.32 38.65 -29.02
C VAL A 144 45.20 38.03 -28.17
N PRO A 145 45.49 37.09 -27.25
CA PRO A 145 46.81 36.52 -26.91
C PRO A 145 47.37 35.60 -28.02
N THR A 146 48.68 35.35 -27.98
CA THR A 146 49.37 34.44 -28.91
C THR A 146 49.09 32.96 -28.58
N GLY A 147 49.37 32.06 -29.52
CA GLY A 147 49.21 30.60 -29.35
C GLY A 147 47.85 30.05 -29.76
N ALA A 148 47.03 30.84 -30.47
CA ALA A 148 45.75 30.36 -30.99
C ALA A 148 45.99 29.39 -32.15
N THR A 149 45.23 28.30 -32.19
CA THR A 149 45.18 27.38 -33.32
C THR A 149 44.51 28.04 -34.51
N LEU A 150 45.12 27.93 -35.69
CA LEU A 150 44.66 28.52 -36.94
C LEU A 150 44.18 27.45 -37.92
N THR A 151 43.09 27.74 -38.62
CA THR A 151 42.69 26.98 -39.82
C THR A 151 42.41 27.91 -41.00
N LEU A 152 42.72 27.44 -42.21
CA LEU A 152 42.45 28.11 -43.48
C LEU A 152 41.62 27.17 -44.36
N ASP A 153 40.41 27.58 -44.74
CA ASP A 153 39.44 26.72 -45.44
C ASP A 153 39.31 25.34 -44.79
N ASP A 154 39.17 25.34 -43.46
CA ASP A 154 39.11 24.15 -42.59
C ASP A 154 40.38 23.28 -42.54
N LEU A 155 41.47 23.66 -43.21
CA LEU A 155 42.76 22.98 -43.12
C LEU A 155 43.62 23.57 -41.99
N PRO A 156 44.27 22.73 -41.15
CA PRO A 156 45.08 23.21 -40.04
C PRO A 156 46.35 23.93 -40.55
N LEU A 157 46.51 25.19 -40.17
CA LEU A 157 47.71 26.01 -40.47
C LEU A 157 48.77 25.95 -39.36
N GLY A 158 48.39 25.62 -38.13
CA GLY A 158 49.29 25.61 -36.97
C GLY A 158 48.80 26.52 -35.85
N VAL A 159 49.72 27.18 -35.16
CA VAL A 159 49.44 28.12 -34.06
C VAL A 159 50.05 29.50 -34.33
N THR A 160 49.46 30.57 -33.79
CA THR A 160 50.02 31.92 -33.89
C THR A 160 51.23 32.14 -32.96
N PRO A 161 52.23 32.96 -33.36
CA PRO A 161 52.34 33.65 -34.65
C PRO A 161 52.76 32.70 -35.79
N SER A 162 52.19 32.90 -36.97
CA SER A 162 52.59 32.21 -38.20
C SER A 162 53.16 33.24 -39.16
N GLU A 163 54.44 33.14 -39.50
CA GLU A 163 55.17 34.11 -40.30
C GLU A 163 55.48 33.57 -41.70
N SER A 164 55.47 34.45 -42.70
CA SER A 164 55.87 34.15 -44.08
C SER A 164 55.11 32.98 -44.73
N LEU A 165 53.80 32.87 -44.48
CA LEU A 165 52.96 31.87 -45.15
C LEU A 165 52.84 32.21 -46.64
N SER A 166 53.37 31.35 -47.50
CA SER A 166 53.22 31.49 -48.95
C SER A 166 51.85 30.94 -49.37
N LEU A 167 50.96 31.84 -49.80
CA LEU A 167 49.59 31.51 -50.21
C LEU A 167 49.32 32.03 -51.62
N GLU A 168 48.60 31.26 -52.42
CA GLU A 168 48.12 31.70 -53.74
C GLU A 168 47.19 32.90 -53.61
N ALA A 169 47.09 33.72 -54.66
CA ALA A 169 46.14 34.83 -54.65
C ALA A 169 44.69 34.29 -54.60
N GLY A 170 43.88 34.82 -53.69
CA GLY A 170 42.53 34.33 -53.48
C GLY A 170 41.94 34.72 -52.12
N THR A 171 40.68 34.39 -51.90
CA THR A 171 40.00 34.61 -50.62
C THR A 171 39.90 33.29 -49.87
N TYR A 172 40.33 33.31 -48.61
CA TYR A 172 40.33 32.15 -47.73
C TYR A 172 39.49 32.42 -46.48
N ALA A 173 38.81 31.39 -45.97
CA ALA A 173 38.18 31.42 -44.66
C ALA A 173 39.24 31.15 -43.58
N LEU A 174 39.51 32.12 -42.71
CA LEU A 174 40.47 32.01 -41.63
C LEU A 174 39.71 31.87 -40.30
N SER A 175 40.07 30.86 -39.50
CA SER A 175 39.60 30.76 -38.12
C SER A 175 40.76 30.73 -37.14
N ALA A 176 40.54 31.29 -35.96
CA ALA A 176 41.48 31.28 -34.84
C ALA A 176 40.75 30.85 -33.57
N ALA A 177 41.26 29.82 -32.90
CA ALA A 177 40.69 29.29 -31.67
C ALA A 177 41.75 29.18 -30.58
N LEU A 178 41.45 29.69 -29.38
CA LEU A 178 42.29 29.61 -28.20
C LEU A 178 41.42 29.21 -27.00
N PRO A 179 41.83 28.24 -26.15
CA PRO A 179 41.05 27.83 -25.00
C PRO A 179 40.69 29.00 -24.07
N ARG A 180 39.44 29.05 -23.60
CA ARG A 180 38.86 30.14 -22.78
C ARG A 180 38.70 31.49 -23.49
N TYR A 181 38.79 31.51 -24.82
CA TYR A 181 38.46 32.66 -25.65
C TYR A 181 37.41 32.26 -26.68
N GLN A 182 36.63 33.23 -27.13
CA GLN A 182 35.64 33.03 -28.18
C GLN A 182 36.37 32.74 -29.50
N PRO A 183 35.92 31.73 -30.26
CA PRO A 183 36.50 31.43 -31.56
C PRO A 183 36.28 32.62 -32.50
N TRP A 184 37.33 33.02 -33.19
CA TRP A 184 37.28 34.08 -34.20
C TRP A 184 37.21 33.47 -35.59
N GLN A 185 36.35 34.04 -36.45
CA GLN A 185 36.22 33.67 -37.86
C GLN A 185 36.21 34.94 -38.71
N GLY A 186 36.93 34.90 -39.83
CA GLY A 186 36.98 36.01 -40.79
C GLY A 186 37.45 35.54 -42.17
N GLN A 187 37.42 36.45 -43.14
CA GLN A 187 37.97 36.20 -44.47
C GLN A 187 39.35 36.85 -44.60
N LEU A 188 40.29 36.11 -45.18
CA LEU A 188 41.62 36.58 -45.55
C LEU A 188 41.69 36.66 -47.08
N GLU A 189 41.77 37.88 -47.62
CA GLU A 189 42.03 38.11 -49.03
C GLU A 189 43.54 38.23 -49.27
N VAL A 190 44.11 37.26 -49.98
CA VAL A 190 45.52 37.22 -50.36
C VAL A 190 45.67 37.87 -51.73
N VAL A 191 46.38 38.98 -51.78
CA VAL A 191 46.58 39.79 -53.00
C VAL A 191 47.54 39.11 -53.99
N GLY A 192 48.42 38.24 -53.51
CA GLY A 192 49.46 37.58 -54.30
C GLY A 192 50.58 38.53 -54.75
N ARG A 193 51.19 38.23 -55.91
CA ARG A 193 52.21 39.05 -56.59
C ARG A 193 53.47 39.30 -55.77
N ASN A 194 53.91 38.33 -54.97
CA ASN A 194 55.00 38.48 -53.99
C ASN A 194 54.79 39.60 -52.96
N GLN A 195 53.56 40.10 -52.77
CA GLN A 195 53.29 41.10 -51.74
C GLN A 195 53.21 40.46 -50.35
N SER A 196 53.64 41.22 -49.34
CA SER A 196 53.53 40.82 -47.95
C SER A 196 52.30 41.46 -47.29
N GLN A 197 51.49 40.65 -46.59
CA GLN A 197 50.34 41.08 -45.82
C GLN A 197 50.48 40.64 -44.36
N ARG A 198 49.95 41.44 -43.43
CA ARG A 198 49.91 41.09 -42.01
C ARG A 198 48.51 41.25 -41.46
N ILE A 199 48.04 40.24 -40.74
CA ILE A 199 46.75 40.24 -40.04
C ILE A 199 46.97 40.02 -38.54
N ASN A 200 46.30 40.83 -37.73
CA ASN A 200 46.35 40.77 -36.27
C ASN A 200 44.93 40.54 -35.74
N ILE A 201 44.71 39.43 -35.04
CA ILE A 201 43.40 39.00 -34.54
C ILE A 201 43.36 39.18 -33.02
N ALA A 202 42.45 40.02 -32.50
CA ALA A 202 42.22 40.13 -31.07
C ALA A 202 41.12 39.12 -30.65
N LEU A 203 41.46 38.20 -29.74
CA LEU A 203 40.52 37.21 -29.22
C LEU A 203 39.84 37.75 -27.95
N VAL A 204 38.53 37.54 -27.84
CA VAL A 204 37.73 37.96 -26.69
C VAL A 204 37.66 36.82 -25.66
N PRO A 205 37.96 37.05 -24.37
CA PRO A 205 37.80 36.02 -23.34
C PRO A 205 36.36 35.49 -23.25
N ASP A 206 36.20 34.19 -23.05
CA ASP A 206 34.90 33.51 -22.99
C ASP A 206 34.52 33.10 -21.56
N TRP A 207 34.87 33.94 -20.58
CA TRP A 207 34.66 33.68 -19.16
C TRP A 207 34.33 34.98 -18.41
N ALA A 208 33.81 34.86 -17.18
CA ALA A 208 33.65 35.98 -16.25
C ALA A 208 34.06 35.60 -14.81
N GLN A 209 34.30 36.58 -13.93
CA GLN A 209 34.50 36.31 -12.50
C GLN A 209 33.17 36.24 -11.75
N ILE A 210 33.02 35.22 -10.92
CA ILE A 210 31.90 35.04 -9.99
C ILE A 210 32.42 35.25 -8.57
N ARG A 211 32.07 36.38 -7.96
CA ARG A 211 32.50 36.77 -6.62
C ARG A 211 31.46 36.39 -5.58
N PHE A 212 31.91 35.82 -4.47
CA PHE A 212 31.05 35.50 -3.33
C PHE A 212 31.91 35.27 -2.07
N THR A 213 31.26 35.29 -0.91
CA THR A 213 31.85 34.84 0.36
C THR A 213 30.98 33.76 0.98
N THR A 214 31.57 32.83 1.73
CA THR A 214 30.83 31.74 2.35
C THR A 214 30.85 31.83 3.87
N VAL A 215 29.72 31.45 4.49
CA VAL A 215 29.62 31.19 5.93
C VAL A 215 29.22 29.73 6.09
N PRO A 216 30.12 28.82 6.52
CA PRO A 216 31.47 29.07 7.02
C PRO A 216 32.49 29.38 5.91
N GLN A 217 33.60 30.02 6.29
CA GLN A 217 34.72 30.31 5.37
C GLN A 217 35.46 29.05 4.89
N SER A 218 35.26 27.91 5.56
CA SER A 218 35.86 26.62 5.19
C SER A 218 35.10 25.89 4.08
N ALA A 219 34.20 26.57 3.37
CA ALA A 219 33.47 25.94 2.27
C ALA A 219 34.39 25.72 1.08
N VAL A 220 34.17 24.62 0.38
CA VAL A 220 34.76 24.32 -0.93
C VAL A 220 33.71 24.50 -2.01
N ALA A 221 34.16 24.83 -3.22
CA ALA A 221 33.30 25.05 -4.37
C ALA A 221 33.57 24.01 -5.46
N SER A 222 32.53 23.63 -6.19
CA SER A 222 32.66 22.93 -7.47
C SER A 222 31.71 23.55 -8.49
N VAL A 223 32.15 23.64 -9.74
CA VAL A 223 31.31 24.06 -10.87
C VAL A 223 31.11 22.85 -11.79
N ASP A 224 29.85 22.49 -12.04
CA ASP A 224 29.46 21.31 -12.83
C ASP A 224 30.15 20.01 -12.36
N GLY A 225 30.33 19.88 -11.04
CA GLY A 225 30.99 18.75 -10.40
C GLY A 225 32.52 18.76 -10.44
N GLN A 226 33.16 19.74 -11.09
CA GLN A 226 34.61 19.92 -11.05
C GLN A 226 35.02 20.86 -9.90
N PRO A 227 35.95 20.46 -9.03
CA PRO A 227 36.39 21.29 -7.91
C PRO A 227 37.08 22.56 -8.40
N VAL A 228 36.76 23.69 -7.77
CA VAL A 228 37.37 25.00 -8.06
C VAL A 228 37.85 25.65 -6.78
N ASP A 229 39.02 26.29 -6.84
CA ASP A 229 39.57 27.04 -5.72
C ASP A 229 38.88 28.41 -5.60
N ILE A 230 38.35 28.71 -4.41
CA ILE A 230 37.77 30.01 -4.11
C ILE A 230 38.92 31.00 -3.84
N THR A 231 39.09 31.99 -4.71
CA THR A 231 40.10 33.05 -4.54
C THR A 231 39.48 34.34 -4.02
N THR A 232 40.32 35.33 -3.67
CA THR A 232 39.85 36.66 -3.25
C THR A 232 39.06 37.41 -4.32
N ASP A 233 39.32 37.10 -5.60
CA ASP A 233 38.64 37.71 -6.74
C ASP A 233 37.47 36.86 -7.26
N GLY A 234 37.10 35.81 -6.50
CA GLY A 234 36.03 34.87 -6.84
C GLY A 234 36.54 33.61 -7.54
N ILE A 235 35.67 33.02 -8.35
CA ILE A 235 35.97 31.89 -9.24
C ILE A 235 35.75 32.32 -10.69
N SER A 236 36.54 31.76 -11.60
CA SER A 236 36.44 32.07 -13.02
C SER A 236 35.66 30.97 -13.74
N VAL A 237 34.54 31.34 -14.36
CA VAL A 237 33.60 30.41 -14.99
C VAL A 237 33.42 30.78 -16.46
N LEU A 238 33.36 29.78 -17.34
CA LEU A 238 33.10 29.97 -18.77
C LEU A 238 31.69 30.53 -18.99
N SER A 239 31.44 31.12 -20.15
CA SER A 239 30.10 31.60 -20.49
C SER A 239 29.14 30.42 -20.72
N GLY A 240 27.88 30.58 -20.31
CA GLY A 240 26.87 29.52 -20.36
C GLY A 240 26.11 29.32 -19.05
N GLU A 241 25.29 28.27 -19.01
CA GLU A 241 24.60 27.82 -17.79
C GLU A 241 25.49 26.84 -17.03
N HIS A 242 25.68 27.11 -15.74
CA HIS A 242 26.55 26.34 -14.85
C HIS A 242 25.88 26.16 -13.49
N GLU A 243 26.28 25.13 -12.74
CA GLU A 243 25.87 24.94 -11.34
C GLU A 243 27.07 25.02 -10.40
N LEU A 244 27.05 26.02 -9.50
CA LEU A 244 28.01 26.13 -8.41
C LEU A 244 27.47 25.40 -7.19
N ILE A 245 28.19 24.38 -6.72
CA ILE A 245 27.87 23.68 -5.47
C ILE A 245 28.87 24.10 -4.40
N LEU A 246 28.35 24.65 -3.30
CA LEU A 246 29.13 25.00 -2.12
C LEU A 246 28.93 23.94 -1.04
N SER A 247 30.04 23.39 -0.53
CA SER A 247 30.01 22.32 0.47
C SER A 247 30.95 22.63 1.64
N ALA A 248 30.55 22.31 2.86
CA ALA A 248 31.42 22.39 4.04
C ALA A 248 31.12 21.23 5.01
N PRO A 249 32.12 20.70 5.73
CA PRO A 249 31.89 19.66 6.73
C PRO A 249 30.85 20.07 7.78
N GLY A 250 29.81 19.25 7.97
CA GLY A 250 28.73 19.52 8.92
C GLY A 250 27.67 20.52 8.43
N PHE A 251 27.65 20.84 7.14
CA PHE A 251 26.63 21.67 6.50
C PHE A 251 25.99 20.93 5.32
N VAL A 252 24.77 21.33 4.98
CA VAL A 252 24.08 20.84 3.79
C VAL A 252 24.69 21.52 2.55
N PRO A 253 25.07 20.77 1.49
CA PRO A 253 25.54 21.37 0.24
C PRO A 253 24.51 22.32 -0.37
N ALA A 254 24.95 23.48 -0.85
CA ALA A 254 24.10 24.49 -1.47
C ALA A 254 24.37 24.60 -2.97
N PRO A 255 23.43 24.18 -3.84
CA PRO A 255 23.51 24.44 -5.28
C PRO A 255 23.10 25.90 -5.58
N VAL A 256 23.86 26.55 -6.46
CA VAL A 256 23.65 27.93 -6.92
C VAL A 256 23.70 27.92 -8.44
N PRO A 257 22.56 28.11 -9.12
CA PRO A 257 22.54 28.19 -10.58
C PRO A 257 23.22 29.48 -11.03
N LEU A 258 24.07 29.37 -12.05
CA LEU A 258 24.82 30.48 -12.65
C LEU A 258 24.47 30.58 -14.13
N ILE A 259 24.18 31.80 -14.58
CA ILE A 259 24.06 32.14 -16.01
C ILE A 259 25.17 33.14 -16.29
N VAL A 260 26.25 32.66 -16.89
CA VAL A 260 27.50 33.42 -17.05
C VAL A 260 27.55 34.03 -18.44
N VAL A 261 27.70 35.35 -18.50
CA VAL A 261 27.91 36.09 -19.75
C VAL A 261 29.39 36.45 -19.86
N ALA A 262 30.02 36.13 -20.99
CA ALA A 262 31.44 36.39 -21.22
C ALA A 262 31.81 37.85 -20.93
N GLY A 263 32.82 38.07 -20.10
CA GLY A 263 33.33 39.41 -19.73
C GLY A 263 32.47 40.21 -18.73
N VAL A 264 31.35 39.66 -18.23
CA VAL A 264 30.47 40.34 -17.27
C VAL A 264 30.59 39.69 -15.89
N ASP A 265 31.39 40.28 -15.02
CA ASP A 265 31.55 39.81 -13.63
C ASP A 265 30.22 39.82 -12.86
N GLN A 266 29.99 38.79 -12.05
CA GLN A 266 28.81 38.65 -11.19
C GLN A 266 29.23 38.59 -9.73
N ASP A 267 28.52 39.31 -8.86
CA ASP A 267 28.70 39.23 -7.40
C ASP A 267 27.44 38.63 -6.76
N LEU A 268 27.60 37.49 -6.09
CA LEU A 268 26.53 36.77 -5.41
C LEU A 268 26.44 37.15 -3.92
N GLY A 269 27.36 37.98 -3.41
CA GLY A 269 27.40 38.40 -2.02
C GLY A 269 27.78 37.28 -1.04
N ALA A 270 27.20 37.31 0.16
CA ALA A 270 27.47 36.34 1.22
C ALA A 270 26.47 35.18 1.17
N ILE A 271 26.98 33.95 1.02
CA ILE A 271 26.19 32.73 0.96
C ILE A 271 26.42 31.95 2.26
N ALA A 272 25.36 31.85 3.08
CA ALA A 272 25.39 31.09 4.33
C ALA A 272 24.86 29.67 4.11
N LEU A 273 25.69 28.67 4.40
CA LEU A 273 25.29 27.26 4.36
C LEU A 273 24.45 26.91 5.59
N SER A 274 23.45 26.06 5.40
CA SER A 274 22.62 25.55 6.48
C SER A 274 23.34 24.41 7.23
N PRO A 275 23.40 24.44 8.58
CA PRO A 275 23.93 23.33 9.36
C PRO A 275 23.24 22.00 9.05
N ALA A 276 23.99 20.90 8.96
CA ALA A 276 23.41 19.57 8.86
C ALA A 276 22.87 19.13 10.23
N ASP A 277 21.65 18.60 10.25
CA ASP A 277 21.02 18.06 11.45
C ASP A 277 21.86 16.94 12.07
N ALA A 278 21.83 16.87 13.40
CA ALA A 278 22.39 15.74 14.13
C ALA A 278 21.40 14.57 14.11
N THR A 279 21.91 13.34 14.05
CA THR A 279 21.08 12.13 14.10
C THR A 279 21.25 11.45 15.46
N LEU A 280 20.15 11.23 16.18
CA LEU A 280 20.14 10.46 17.43
C LEU A 280 19.31 9.19 17.26
N THR A 281 19.94 8.03 17.45
CA THR A 281 19.22 6.77 17.62
C THR A 281 18.96 6.52 19.10
N LEU A 282 17.70 6.40 19.48
CA LEU A 282 17.25 6.21 20.85
C LEU A 282 16.55 4.85 21.01
N SER A 283 17.05 4.01 21.92
CA SER A 283 16.43 2.75 22.33
C SER A 283 16.02 2.78 23.80
N SER A 284 15.14 1.86 24.21
CA SER A 284 14.80 1.69 25.62
C SER A 284 14.67 0.22 26.01
N THR A 285 14.87 -0.04 27.30
CA THR A 285 14.61 -1.33 27.92
C THR A 285 13.48 -1.17 28.95
N PRO A 286 12.29 -1.77 28.75
CA PRO A 286 11.85 -2.50 27.56
C PRO A 286 11.61 -1.60 26.33
N PRO A 287 11.59 -2.16 25.10
CA PRO A 287 11.39 -1.41 23.86
C PRO A 287 9.92 -0.99 23.68
N GLY A 288 9.67 0.05 22.88
CA GLY A 288 8.34 0.61 22.63
C GLY A 288 7.92 1.67 23.64
N ALA A 289 8.86 2.38 24.24
CA ALA A 289 8.58 3.54 25.06
C ALA A 289 8.26 4.75 24.17
N GLY A 290 7.27 5.55 24.54
CA GLY A 290 6.95 6.81 23.87
C GLY A 290 7.99 7.87 24.12
N VAL A 291 8.42 8.53 23.05
CA VAL A 291 9.42 9.60 23.06
C VAL A 291 8.73 10.89 22.68
N THR A 292 8.81 11.90 23.56
CA THR A 292 8.45 13.27 23.22
C THR A 292 9.70 14.12 23.14
N THR A 293 9.79 14.95 22.10
CA THR A 293 10.88 15.90 21.88
C THR A 293 10.34 17.30 22.09
N ASN A 294 10.89 18.04 23.06
CA ASN A 294 10.47 19.40 23.40
C ASN A 294 8.94 19.55 23.59
N GLY A 295 8.32 18.54 24.22
CA GLY A 295 6.89 18.50 24.52
C GLY A 295 5.99 17.93 23.41
N THR A 296 6.51 17.64 22.22
CA THR A 296 5.74 17.04 21.11
C THR A 296 6.04 15.56 21.00
N PHE A 297 5.02 14.71 20.83
CA PHE A 297 5.22 13.27 20.63
C PHE A 297 5.85 12.98 19.27
N THR A 298 6.96 12.24 19.27
CA THR A 298 7.79 12.01 18.09
C THR A 298 7.76 10.56 17.62
N GLY A 299 7.50 9.60 18.51
CA GLY A 299 7.41 8.19 18.15
C GLY A 299 7.67 7.22 19.31
N LEU A 300 7.88 5.95 18.98
CA LEU A 300 8.18 4.88 19.94
C LEU A 300 9.60 4.33 19.72
N THR A 301 10.29 3.95 20.80
CA THR A 301 11.63 3.33 20.70
C THR A 301 11.58 1.90 20.12
N PRO A 302 12.61 1.45 19.37
CA PRO A 302 13.76 2.22 18.92
C PRO A 302 13.38 3.26 17.85
N LEU A 303 13.91 4.48 17.98
CA LEU A 303 13.56 5.64 17.14
C LEU A 303 14.83 6.40 16.71
N THR A 304 14.91 6.79 15.44
CA THR A 304 15.96 7.68 14.94
C THR A 304 15.39 9.08 14.74
N LEU A 305 16.00 10.07 15.38
CA LEU A 305 15.58 11.46 15.42
C LEU A 305 16.59 12.34 14.68
N ALA A 306 16.11 13.21 13.80
CA ALA A 306 16.87 14.37 13.32
C ALA A 306 16.68 15.51 14.33
N LEU A 307 17.78 16.01 14.90
CA LEU A 307 17.80 17.05 15.92
C LEU A 307 18.60 18.24 15.42
N ALA A 308 18.04 19.44 15.59
CA ALA A 308 18.72 20.68 15.27
C ALA A 308 20.08 20.74 16.02
N PRO A 309 21.20 21.00 15.34
CA PRO A 309 22.52 20.88 15.93
C PRO A 309 22.84 22.07 16.85
N ALA A 310 23.73 21.83 17.82
CA ALA A 310 24.21 22.81 18.81
C ALA A 310 23.13 23.48 19.68
N ALA A 311 21.89 22.98 19.66
CA ALA A 311 20.80 23.36 20.56
C ALA A 311 20.50 22.23 21.55
N PRO A 312 20.15 22.54 22.82
CA PRO A 312 19.70 21.53 23.76
C PRO A 312 18.29 21.05 23.42
N HIS A 313 18.11 19.74 23.36
CA HIS A 313 16.81 19.09 23.20
C HIS A 313 16.46 18.30 24.45
N SER A 314 15.23 18.48 24.94
CA SER A 314 14.71 17.69 26.05
C SER A 314 13.85 16.56 25.52
N LEU A 315 14.29 15.33 25.76
CA LEU A 315 13.60 14.11 25.36
C LEU A 315 12.97 13.47 26.60
N GLN A 316 11.65 13.38 26.64
CA GLN A 316 10.97 12.61 27.69
C GLN A 316 10.59 11.24 27.15
N ILE A 317 11.08 10.20 27.81
CA ILE A 317 10.84 8.80 27.49
C ILE A 317 9.87 8.25 28.54
N SER A 318 8.74 7.73 28.09
CA SER A 318 7.66 7.26 28.96
C SER A 318 7.07 5.94 28.46
N ARG A 319 6.67 5.08 29.40
CA ARG A 319 5.97 3.82 29.10
C ARG A 319 5.01 3.51 30.24
N ALA A 320 3.81 3.05 29.92
CA ALA A 320 2.83 2.70 30.94
C ALA A 320 3.37 1.64 31.92
N GLY A 321 3.25 1.89 33.22
CA GLY A 321 3.77 1.02 34.29
C GLY A 321 5.26 1.22 34.59
N TYR A 322 5.88 2.25 34.01
CA TYR A 322 7.27 2.62 34.24
C TYR A 322 7.36 4.11 34.56
N GLN A 323 8.37 4.49 35.34
CA GLN A 323 8.67 5.89 35.61
C GLN A 323 9.15 6.59 34.33
N SER A 324 8.66 7.80 34.10
CA SER A 324 9.13 8.63 32.98
C SER A 324 10.55 9.13 33.26
N GLN A 325 11.40 9.14 32.23
CA GLN A 325 12.77 9.66 32.31
C GLN A 325 12.97 10.79 31.31
N THR A 326 13.72 11.82 31.71
CA THR A 326 14.06 12.95 30.85
C THR A 326 15.55 12.91 30.53
N LEU A 327 15.87 12.92 29.23
CA LEU A 327 17.23 12.98 28.70
C LEU A 327 17.42 14.30 27.97
N ASN A 328 18.37 15.11 28.44
CA ASN A 328 18.77 16.33 27.73
C ASN A 328 19.98 16.02 26.84
N VAL A 329 19.88 16.31 25.55
CA VAL A 329 20.95 16.07 24.57
C VAL A 329 21.28 17.34 23.81
N THR A 330 22.57 17.60 23.64
CA THR A 330 23.09 18.62 22.72
C THR A 330 24.09 17.92 21.81
N LEU A 331 23.80 17.89 20.51
CA LEU A 331 24.64 17.21 19.52
C LEU A 331 25.27 18.24 18.57
N SER A 332 26.49 17.95 18.12
CA SER A 332 27.19 18.78 17.13
C SER A 332 26.60 18.59 15.73
N ARG A 333 26.88 19.53 14.83
CA ARG A 333 26.45 19.51 13.42
C ARG A 333 26.86 18.21 12.73
N GLY A 334 25.90 17.54 12.09
CA GLY A 334 26.11 16.24 11.43
C GLY A 334 26.53 15.08 12.36
N GLN A 335 26.53 15.26 13.68
CA GLN A 335 26.91 14.20 14.62
C GLN A 335 25.85 13.09 14.62
N THR A 336 26.30 11.85 14.53
CA THR A 336 25.47 10.67 14.83
C THR A 336 25.76 10.18 16.24
N ALA A 337 24.72 10.03 17.07
CA ALA A 337 24.83 9.51 18.42
C ALA A 337 23.80 8.38 18.66
N SER A 338 24.10 7.51 19.62
CA SER A 338 23.17 6.47 20.08
C SER A 338 23.04 6.51 21.61
N ARG A 339 21.83 6.29 22.11
CA ARG A 339 21.49 6.26 23.54
C ARG A 339 20.49 5.15 23.83
N ASN A 340 20.72 4.40 24.89
CA ASN A 340 19.78 3.44 25.44
C ASN A 340 19.28 3.93 26.81
N VAL A 341 17.97 3.82 27.07
CA VAL A 341 17.34 4.25 28.31
C VAL A 341 16.68 3.07 29.00
N ASP A 342 17.19 2.68 30.17
CA ASP A 342 16.60 1.61 30.97
C ASP A 342 15.52 2.20 31.89
N LEU A 343 14.26 1.83 31.62
CA LEU A 343 13.12 2.34 32.36
C LEU A 343 12.90 1.54 33.63
N VAL A 344 12.67 2.24 34.74
CA VAL A 344 12.40 1.64 36.04
C VAL A 344 10.90 1.37 36.17
N PRO A 345 10.46 0.13 36.44
CA PRO A 345 9.06 -0.18 36.67
C PRO A 345 8.50 0.62 37.85
N GLU A 346 7.30 1.15 37.68
CA GLU A 346 6.56 1.79 38.76
C GLU A 346 5.61 0.74 39.37
N LEU A 347 5.84 0.37 40.63
CA LEU A 347 5.16 -0.76 41.27
C LEU A 347 4.16 -0.31 42.34
N GLY A 348 3.03 -1.00 42.44
CA GLY A 348 2.06 -0.90 43.53
C GLY A 348 1.89 -2.23 44.26
N GLU A 349 1.64 -2.18 45.57
CA GLU A 349 1.41 -3.37 46.39
C GLU A 349 -0.07 -3.79 46.39
N VAL A 350 -0.32 -5.05 46.06
CA VAL A 350 -1.66 -5.65 46.10
C VAL A 350 -1.64 -6.90 46.96
N ARG A 351 -2.43 -6.91 48.04
CA ARG A 351 -2.67 -8.06 48.89
C ARG A 351 -3.83 -8.89 48.32
N PHE A 352 -3.58 -10.13 48.00
CA PHE A 352 -4.61 -11.11 47.64
C PHE A 352 -4.96 -11.93 48.87
N ALA A 353 -6.23 -11.89 49.29
CA ALA A 353 -6.78 -12.71 50.37
C ALA A 353 -7.65 -13.80 49.72
N ILE A 354 -7.09 -15.00 49.55
CA ILE A 354 -7.66 -16.09 48.76
C ILE A 354 -8.05 -17.27 49.65
N LEU A 355 -9.30 -17.73 49.48
CA LEU A 355 -9.84 -18.96 50.03
C LEU A 355 -10.47 -19.80 48.91
N PRO A 356 -10.26 -21.13 48.85
CA PRO A 356 -9.35 -21.92 49.69
C PRO A 356 -7.86 -21.58 49.51
N ALA A 357 -7.04 -21.85 50.53
CA ALA A 357 -5.62 -21.45 50.54
C ALA A 357 -4.74 -22.18 49.51
N ASN A 358 -5.21 -23.28 48.93
CA ASN A 358 -4.51 -24.02 47.86
C ASN A 358 -4.91 -23.60 46.44
N ALA A 359 -5.76 -22.57 46.29
CA ALA A 359 -6.11 -22.05 44.96
C ALA A 359 -4.93 -21.33 44.31
N GLU A 360 -4.74 -21.55 43.02
CA GLU A 360 -3.67 -20.95 42.22
C GLU A 360 -4.05 -19.52 41.82
N LEU A 361 -3.14 -18.57 42.04
CA LEU A 361 -3.25 -17.18 41.61
C LEU A 361 -2.46 -16.99 40.32
N PHE A 362 -3.12 -16.40 39.32
CA PHE A 362 -2.54 -16.02 38.05
C PHE A 362 -2.60 -14.51 37.89
N ILE A 363 -1.51 -13.91 37.42
CA ILE A 363 -1.44 -12.52 37.00
C ILE A 363 -1.09 -12.49 35.51
N ASN A 364 -1.96 -11.91 34.70
CA ASN A 364 -1.83 -11.86 33.23
C ASN A 364 -1.54 -13.24 32.60
N GLY A 365 -2.22 -14.28 33.10
CA GLY A 365 -2.08 -15.66 32.61
C GLY A 365 -0.85 -16.43 33.13
N LYS A 366 0.04 -15.81 33.91
CA LYS A 366 1.18 -16.49 34.54
C LYS A 366 0.87 -16.85 35.99
N VAL A 367 1.12 -18.10 36.37
CA VAL A 367 1.04 -18.55 37.78
C VAL A 367 2.07 -17.78 38.60
N VAL A 368 1.61 -17.09 39.63
CA VAL A 368 2.47 -16.34 40.56
C VAL A 368 2.60 -17.01 41.93
N GLY A 369 1.67 -17.90 42.27
CA GLY A 369 1.73 -18.71 43.49
C GLY A 369 0.37 -19.29 43.86
N THR A 370 0.24 -19.77 45.10
CA THR A 370 -1.02 -20.32 45.64
C THR A 370 -1.43 -19.59 46.91
N GLY A 371 -2.73 -19.44 47.12
CA GLY A 371 -3.29 -18.88 48.35
C GLY A 371 -3.06 -17.39 48.53
N SER A 372 -3.32 -16.92 49.74
CA SER A 372 -3.20 -15.51 50.11
C SER A 372 -1.74 -15.04 50.08
N GLN A 373 -1.46 -13.95 49.38
CA GLN A 373 -0.11 -13.41 49.22
C GLN A 373 -0.16 -11.92 48.84
N THR A 374 0.94 -11.19 49.06
CA THR A 374 1.09 -9.80 48.61
C THR A 374 2.07 -9.75 47.45
N LEU A 375 1.70 -9.05 46.37
CA LEU A 375 2.54 -8.90 45.19
C LEU A 375 2.80 -7.41 44.91
N SER A 376 4.04 -7.11 44.53
CA SER A 376 4.40 -5.81 43.95
C SER A 376 4.22 -5.90 42.44
N LEU A 377 3.18 -5.27 41.92
CA LEU A 377 2.77 -5.37 40.52
C LEU A 377 2.97 -4.03 39.81
N PRO A 378 3.35 -4.04 38.51
CA PRO A 378 3.44 -2.80 37.73
C PRO A 378 2.13 -2.01 37.74
N ALA A 379 2.22 -0.69 37.79
CA ALA A 379 1.12 0.28 37.87
C ALA A 379 0.33 0.41 36.54
N VAL A 380 -0.04 -0.73 35.97
CA VAL A 380 -0.92 -0.90 34.80
C VAL A 380 -1.99 -1.93 35.14
N GLN A 381 -3.05 -1.98 34.36
CA GLN A 381 -4.13 -2.93 34.58
C GLN A 381 -3.60 -4.38 34.52
N GLN A 382 -3.75 -5.11 35.62
CA GLN A 382 -3.38 -6.51 35.77
C GLN A 382 -4.66 -7.35 35.74
N ARG A 383 -4.70 -8.38 34.90
CA ARG A 383 -5.74 -9.42 34.98
C ARG A 383 -5.38 -10.39 36.10
N VAL A 384 -6.34 -10.64 36.97
CA VAL A 384 -6.21 -11.52 38.14
C VAL A 384 -7.14 -12.69 37.91
N GLU A 385 -6.60 -13.90 37.96
CA GLU A 385 -7.42 -15.11 37.90
C GLU A 385 -7.07 -16.00 39.08
N VAL A 386 -8.08 -16.60 39.70
CA VAL A 386 -7.90 -17.56 40.78
C VAL A 386 -8.61 -18.85 40.38
N ARG A 387 -7.87 -19.96 40.39
CA ARG A 387 -8.35 -21.26 39.90
C ARG A 387 -8.07 -22.35 40.91
N LEU A 388 -9.01 -23.28 41.04
CA LEU A 388 -8.84 -24.51 41.81
C LEU A 388 -9.78 -25.57 41.21
N ALA A 389 -9.28 -26.78 40.97
CA ALA A 389 -10.09 -27.86 40.40
C ALA A 389 -11.30 -28.17 41.31
N GLY A 390 -12.50 -28.31 40.72
CA GLY A 390 -13.76 -28.51 41.44
C GLY A 390 -14.40 -27.23 42.00
N TYR A 391 -13.80 -26.07 41.75
CA TYR A 391 -14.32 -24.76 42.11
C TYR A 391 -14.58 -23.91 40.87
N ALA A 392 -15.58 -23.05 40.94
CA ALA A 392 -15.80 -22.03 39.92
C ALA A 392 -14.64 -21.02 39.96
N GLY A 393 -13.99 -20.81 38.82
CA GLY A 393 -12.88 -19.86 38.71
C GLY A 393 -13.32 -18.42 38.96
N TYR A 394 -12.39 -17.60 39.45
CA TYR A 394 -12.58 -16.16 39.65
C TYR A 394 -11.69 -15.37 38.68
N ASP A 395 -12.25 -14.34 38.06
CA ASP A 395 -11.54 -13.43 37.13
C ASP A 395 -11.89 -11.99 37.49
N THR A 396 -10.88 -11.13 37.61
CA THR A 396 -11.06 -9.69 37.79
C THR A 396 -9.87 -8.92 37.23
N ARG A 397 -9.94 -7.58 37.30
CA ARG A 397 -8.82 -6.70 36.97
C ARG A 397 -8.51 -5.78 38.12
N VAL A 398 -7.22 -5.59 38.41
CA VAL A 398 -6.73 -4.64 39.40
C VAL A 398 -5.77 -3.67 38.72
N LEU A 399 -5.86 -2.38 39.05
CA LEU A 399 -4.86 -1.37 38.68
C LEU A 399 -4.06 -1.04 39.95
N PRO A 400 -2.83 -1.58 40.10
CA PRO A 400 -1.95 -1.28 41.22
C PRO A 400 -1.64 0.21 41.30
N LYS A 401 -1.76 0.79 42.49
CA LYS A 401 -1.45 2.20 42.75
C LYS A 401 -0.18 2.33 43.59
N PRO A 402 0.92 2.90 43.06
CA PRO A 402 2.14 3.15 43.82
C PRO A 402 1.85 3.95 45.09
N GLY A 403 2.39 3.51 46.22
CA GLY A 403 2.21 4.17 47.53
C GLY A 403 0.84 4.02 48.19
N LEU A 404 -0.13 3.36 47.55
CA LEU A 404 -1.45 3.08 48.12
C LEU A 404 -1.71 1.56 48.16
N PRO A 405 -1.63 0.91 49.33
CA PRO A 405 -1.85 -0.53 49.43
C PRO A 405 -3.30 -0.88 49.07
N GLN A 406 -3.47 -1.91 48.23
CA GLN A 406 -4.78 -2.41 47.80
C GLN A 406 -4.98 -3.86 48.24
N GLN A 407 -6.24 -4.27 48.44
CA GLN A 407 -6.58 -5.65 48.76
C GLN A 407 -7.65 -6.20 47.81
N VAL A 408 -7.44 -7.42 47.32
CA VAL A 408 -8.40 -8.21 46.55
C VAL A 408 -8.75 -9.46 47.36
N SER A 409 -10.00 -9.56 47.80
CA SER A 409 -10.50 -10.72 48.55
C SER A 409 -11.26 -11.67 47.61
N VAL A 410 -10.87 -12.94 47.60
CA VAL A 410 -11.45 -13.98 46.73
C VAL A 410 -11.82 -15.18 47.58
N THR A 411 -13.09 -15.59 47.51
CA THR A 411 -13.56 -16.87 48.06
C THR A 411 -14.15 -17.66 46.92
N LEU A 412 -13.46 -18.73 46.49
CA LEU A 412 -13.98 -19.61 45.46
C LEU A 412 -15.11 -20.47 46.04
N LEU A 413 -16.20 -20.54 45.30
CA LEU A 413 -17.29 -21.47 45.57
C LEU A 413 -17.03 -22.78 44.81
N THR A 414 -17.40 -23.91 45.40
CA THR A 414 -17.44 -25.17 44.64
C THR A 414 -18.35 -25.00 43.43
N GLU A 415 -18.13 -25.74 42.35
CA GLU A 415 -18.98 -25.61 41.14
C GLU A 415 -20.47 -25.81 41.44
N ALA A 416 -20.80 -26.67 42.41
CA ALA A 416 -22.18 -26.87 42.85
C ALA A 416 -22.73 -25.65 43.63
N ALA A 417 -21.95 -25.08 44.55
CA ALA A 417 -22.35 -23.89 45.30
C ALA A 417 -22.43 -22.64 44.41
N ALA A 418 -21.53 -22.51 43.44
CA ALA A 418 -21.54 -21.45 42.44
C ALA A 418 -22.79 -21.55 41.54
N ARG A 419 -23.13 -22.76 41.08
CA ARG A 419 -24.38 -23.02 40.35
C ARG A 419 -25.60 -22.62 41.18
N LYS A 420 -25.68 -23.05 42.44
CA LYS A 420 -26.77 -22.67 43.35
C LYS A 420 -26.84 -21.15 43.57
N ALA A 421 -25.70 -20.47 43.72
CA ALA A 421 -25.65 -19.02 43.89
C ALA A 421 -26.02 -18.25 42.60
N ALA A 422 -25.84 -18.87 41.43
CA ALA A 422 -26.22 -18.30 40.14
C ALA A 422 -27.72 -18.50 39.80
N MET A 423 -28.39 -19.46 40.44
CA MET A 423 -29.83 -19.67 40.27
C MET A 423 -30.60 -18.45 40.78
N THR A 424 -31.38 -17.84 39.90
CA THR A 424 -32.27 -16.73 40.25
C THR A 424 -33.61 -17.28 40.77
N PRO A 425 -34.33 -16.56 41.66
CA PRO A 425 -35.62 -17.02 42.17
C PRO A 425 -36.69 -17.20 41.09
N THR A 426 -36.55 -16.49 39.97
CA THR A 426 -37.50 -16.52 38.84
C THR A 426 -36.76 -16.36 37.51
N ILE A 427 -37.24 -17.04 36.48
CA ILE A 427 -36.84 -16.83 35.09
C ILE A 427 -38.03 -16.47 34.22
N THR A 428 -37.78 -15.87 33.05
CA THR A 428 -38.83 -15.53 32.07
C THR A 428 -38.52 -16.19 30.74
N THR A 429 -39.49 -16.88 30.16
CA THR A 429 -39.32 -17.52 28.84
C THR A 429 -39.33 -16.49 27.71
N PRO A 430 -38.87 -16.86 26.50
CA PRO A 430 -39.01 -16.02 25.30
C PRO A 430 -40.45 -15.64 24.93
N LEU A 431 -41.46 -16.26 25.54
CA LEU A 431 -42.88 -15.94 25.36
C LEU A 431 -43.45 -15.06 26.48
N GLY A 432 -42.62 -14.65 27.45
CA GLY A 432 -43.04 -13.85 28.59
C GLY A 432 -43.65 -14.64 29.75
N GLN A 433 -43.55 -15.98 29.77
CA GLN A 433 -44.01 -16.78 30.93
C GLN A 433 -43.02 -16.66 32.07
N THR A 434 -43.48 -16.43 33.29
CA THR A 434 -42.66 -16.47 34.50
C THR A 434 -42.59 -17.90 35.05
N LEU A 435 -41.38 -18.38 35.33
CA LEU A 435 -41.18 -19.62 36.08
C LEU A 435 -40.48 -19.31 37.40
N VAL A 436 -40.93 -19.94 38.48
CA VAL A 436 -40.37 -19.81 39.83
C VAL A 436 -39.44 -20.98 40.14
N LEU A 437 -38.35 -20.70 40.85
CA LEU A 437 -37.42 -21.71 41.33
C LEU A 437 -38.05 -22.51 42.47
N VAL A 438 -38.06 -23.83 42.31
CA VAL A 438 -38.37 -24.78 43.36
C VAL A 438 -37.07 -25.50 43.70
N ASP A 439 -36.56 -25.25 44.90
CA ASP A 439 -35.41 -25.95 45.47
C ASP A 439 -35.91 -26.91 46.57
N PRO A 440 -36.14 -28.20 46.24
CA PRO A 440 -36.63 -29.19 47.19
C PRO A 440 -35.72 -29.36 48.41
N SER A 441 -34.44 -28.98 48.33
CA SER A 441 -33.50 -29.08 49.46
C SER A 441 -33.78 -28.09 50.59
N THR A 442 -34.61 -27.08 50.34
CA THR A 442 -35.01 -26.09 51.35
C THR A 442 -36.31 -26.45 52.07
N GLU A 443 -37.02 -27.49 51.62
CA GLU A 443 -38.29 -27.93 52.19
C GLU A 443 -38.10 -29.02 53.24
N THR A 444 -38.76 -28.87 54.39
CA THR A 444 -38.66 -29.87 55.47
C THR A 444 -39.40 -31.17 55.16
N GLN A 445 -40.41 -31.12 54.27
CA GLN A 445 -41.13 -32.27 53.73
C GLN A 445 -40.46 -32.74 52.41
N ASN A 446 -39.18 -33.12 52.48
CA ASN A 446 -38.47 -33.80 51.39
C ASN A 446 -37.44 -34.78 51.99
N PRO A 447 -37.61 -36.10 51.86
CA PRO A 447 -38.63 -36.79 51.07
C PRO A 447 -40.07 -36.56 51.58
N PHE A 448 -41.04 -36.65 50.66
CA PHE A 448 -42.47 -36.52 50.94
C PHE A 448 -43.24 -37.79 50.57
N VAL A 449 -44.45 -37.93 51.13
CA VAL A 449 -45.36 -39.04 50.79
C VAL A 449 -46.32 -38.58 49.68
N MET A 450 -46.13 -39.15 48.49
CA MET A 450 -47.01 -38.94 47.35
C MET A 450 -48.17 -39.92 47.38
N GLY A 451 -49.38 -39.46 47.02
CA GLY A 451 -50.62 -40.22 47.17
C GLY A 451 -51.45 -39.80 48.38
N ALA A 452 -52.48 -40.59 48.71
CA ALA A 452 -53.41 -40.29 49.80
C ALA A 452 -53.67 -41.49 50.71
N SER A 453 -53.82 -41.23 52.00
CA SER A 453 -54.13 -42.25 53.00
C SER A 453 -55.42 -42.99 52.67
N ARG A 454 -55.46 -44.29 52.98
CA ARG A 454 -56.68 -45.12 52.83
C ARG A 454 -57.90 -44.58 53.61
N ARG A 455 -57.67 -43.72 54.60
CA ARG A 455 -58.72 -43.08 55.42
C ARG A 455 -59.15 -41.72 54.90
N ASP A 456 -58.48 -41.18 53.88
CA ASP A 456 -58.78 -39.85 53.32
C ASP A 456 -60.10 -39.89 52.52
N PRO A 457 -61.15 -39.13 52.91
CA PRO A 457 -62.39 -39.09 52.17
C PRO A 457 -62.19 -38.73 50.69
N GLY A 458 -62.97 -39.37 49.81
CA GLY A 458 -62.90 -39.16 48.36
C GLY A 458 -61.71 -39.81 47.67
N ARG A 459 -60.87 -40.58 48.39
CA ARG A 459 -59.74 -41.30 47.78
C ARG A 459 -60.19 -42.34 46.75
N ARG A 460 -59.52 -42.34 45.60
CA ARG A 460 -59.59 -43.38 44.56
C ARG A 460 -58.50 -44.44 44.75
N SER A 461 -58.71 -45.61 44.14
CA SER A 461 -57.80 -46.77 44.27
C SER A 461 -56.39 -46.50 43.73
N ASN A 462 -56.27 -45.64 42.72
CA ASN A 462 -55.02 -45.27 42.03
C ASN A 462 -54.14 -44.25 42.76
N GLU A 463 -54.57 -43.75 43.93
CA GLU A 463 -53.87 -42.75 44.75
C GLU A 463 -53.09 -43.44 45.89
N VAL A 464 -52.23 -44.39 45.55
CA VAL A 464 -51.46 -45.19 46.53
C VAL A 464 -50.32 -44.37 47.14
N GLU A 465 -50.22 -44.38 48.47
CA GLU A 465 -49.11 -43.73 49.19
C GLU A 465 -47.77 -44.41 48.91
N HIS A 466 -46.77 -43.63 48.55
CA HIS A 466 -45.40 -44.08 48.34
C HIS A 466 -44.39 -42.94 48.59
N PRO A 467 -43.17 -43.23 49.06
CA PRO A 467 -42.17 -42.22 49.37
C PRO A 467 -41.43 -41.71 48.12
N VAL A 468 -41.26 -40.39 48.03
CA VAL A 468 -40.53 -39.71 46.95
C VAL A 468 -39.57 -38.67 47.50
N GLU A 469 -38.34 -38.61 46.98
CA GLU A 469 -37.35 -37.57 47.23
C GLU A 469 -37.07 -36.81 45.93
N LEU A 470 -37.12 -35.48 45.96
CA LEU A 470 -36.65 -34.65 44.84
C LEU A 470 -35.29 -34.05 45.22
N LYS A 471 -34.25 -34.26 44.41
CA LYS A 471 -32.90 -33.70 44.65
C LYS A 471 -32.56 -32.57 43.71
N ARG A 472 -33.17 -32.56 42.53
CA ARG A 472 -32.87 -31.55 41.50
C ARG A 472 -33.77 -30.35 41.67
N ALA A 473 -33.16 -29.17 41.72
CA ALA A 473 -33.92 -27.92 41.65
C ALA A 473 -34.46 -27.71 40.23
N PHE A 474 -35.65 -27.16 40.13
CA PHE A 474 -36.31 -26.93 38.85
C PHE A 474 -37.12 -25.64 38.87
N TYR A 475 -37.29 -25.05 37.70
CA TYR A 475 -38.19 -23.95 37.44
C TYR A 475 -39.53 -24.51 36.96
N ILE A 476 -40.64 -23.95 37.43
CA ILE A 476 -41.99 -24.31 36.99
C ILE A 476 -42.82 -23.05 36.75
N ALA A 477 -43.64 -23.05 35.69
CA ALA A 477 -44.44 -21.89 35.29
C ALA A 477 -45.48 -21.55 36.35
N THR A 478 -45.61 -20.25 36.64
CA THR A 478 -46.55 -19.73 37.63
C THR A 478 -48.00 -19.98 37.26
N THR A 479 -48.29 -20.11 35.98
CA THR A 479 -49.62 -20.37 35.42
C THR A 479 -49.59 -21.52 34.41
N GLU A 480 -50.75 -22.02 33.98
CA GLU A 480 -50.81 -22.84 32.76
C GLU A 480 -50.34 -22.05 31.53
N THR A 481 -49.98 -22.77 30.46
CA THR A 481 -49.65 -22.19 29.16
C THR A 481 -50.92 -21.61 28.54
N THR A 482 -50.88 -20.36 28.08
CA THR A 482 -52.06 -19.69 27.51
C THR A 482 -52.24 -19.99 26.02
N ASN A 483 -53.45 -19.74 25.49
CA ASN A 483 -53.70 -19.82 24.05
C ASN A 483 -52.76 -18.92 23.24
N ALA A 484 -52.54 -17.67 23.68
CA ALA A 484 -51.62 -16.76 22.99
C ALA A 484 -50.19 -17.30 22.92
N GLN A 485 -49.72 -17.98 23.97
CA GLN A 485 -48.40 -18.59 24.02
C GLN A 485 -48.34 -19.82 23.12
N PHE A 486 -49.34 -20.69 23.18
CA PHE A 486 -49.38 -21.91 22.37
C PHE A 486 -49.49 -21.62 20.87
N ARG A 487 -50.24 -20.59 20.46
CA ARG A 487 -50.32 -20.17 19.04
C ARG A 487 -48.99 -19.66 18.46
N GLN A 488 -48.00 -19.33 19.30
CA GLN A 488 -46.64 -19.05 18.81
C GLN A 488 -45.95 -20.31 18.27
N PHE A 489 -46.37 -21.50 18.73
CA PHE A 489 -45.92 -22.80 18.25
C PHE A 489 -46.84 -23.34 17.15
N GLU A 490 -48.15 -23.31 17.38
CA GLU A 490 -49.16 -23.84 16.45
C GLU A 490 -50.21 -22.75 16.14
N ALA A 491 -49.94 -21.94 15.11
CA ALA A 491 -50.69 -20.71 14.85
C ALA A 491 -52.20 -20.90 14.56
N ILE A 492 -52.59 -22.09 14.09
CA ILE A 492 -53.99 -22.42 13.77
C ILE A 492 -54.73 -23.09 14.94
N HIS A 493 -54.08 -23.23 16.10
CA HIS A 493 -54.70 -23.86 17.26
C HIS A 493 -55.90 -23.04 17.76
N ASP A 494 -56.99 -23.77 18.05
CA ASP A 494 -58.24 -23.26 18.60
C ASP A 494 -58.69 -24.21 19.72
N SER A 495 -58.71 -23.71 20.96
CA SER A 495 -59.20 -24.46 22.12
C SER A 495 -60.73 -24.65 22.15
N GLY A 496 -61.44 -24.03 21.21
CA GLY A 496 -62.87 -24.19 20.98
C GLY A 496 -63.75 -23.31 21.87
N SER A 497 -65.03 -23.68 21.92
CA SER A 497 -66.04 -23.05 22.75
C SER A 497 -67.08 -24.08 23.19
N ILE A 498 -67.72 -23.81 24.32
CA ILE A 498 -68.83 -24.62 24.82
C ILE A 498 -70.05 -23.72 24.91
N GLU A 499 -71.11 -24.10 24.20
CA GLU A 499 -72.26 -23.22 23.94
C GLU A 499 -71.78 -21.87 23.34
N SER A 500 -72.00 -20.76 24.04
CA SER A 500 -71.52 -19.42 23.66
C SER A 500 -70.25 -18.98 24.40
N TYR A 501 -69.64 -19.84 25.21
CA TYR A 501 -68.50 -19.50 26.05
C TYR A 501 -67.19 -19.99 25.43
N SER A 502 -66.33 -19.04 25.09
CA SER A 502 -65.02 -19.31 24.49
C SER A 502 -64.08 -20.00 25.49
N LEU A 503 -63.32 -20.99 25.02
CA LEU A 503 -62.13 -21.54 25.68
C LEU A 503 -60.83 -20.99 25.05
N ASP A 504 -60.95 -20.30 23.90
CA ASP A 504 -59.84 -19.90 23.04
C ASP A 504 -59.39 -18.43 23.20
N ARG A 505 -59.72 -17.73 24.31
CA ARG A 505 -59.21 -16.36 24.51
C ARG A 505 -57.71 -16.38 24.83
N ASP A 506 -57.01 -15.33 24.43
CA ASP A 506 -55.54 -15.22 24.51
C ASP A 506 -54.95 -15.51 25.91
N HIS A 507 -55.64 -15.09 26.96
CA HIS A 507 -55.23 -15.29 28.35
C HIS A 507 -55.88 -16.48 29.05
N GLN A 508 -56.79 -17.21 28.39
CA GLN A 508 -57.25 -18.51 28.87
C GLN A 508 -56.15 -19.56 28.69
N PRO A 509 -56.13 -20.60 29.54
CA PRO A 509 -55.23 -21.72 29.34
C PRO A 509 -55.54 -22.41 28.00
N VAL A 510 -54.49 -22.87 27.32
CA VAL A 510 -54.67 -23.72 26.15
C VAL A 510 -55.29 -25.05 26.56
N ALA A 511 -56.32 -25.48 25.83
CA ALA A 511 -57.01 -26.74 26.03
C ALA A 511 -57.18 -27.49 24.71
N GLY A 512 -57.71 -28.71 24.76
CA GLY A 512 -57.96 -29.54 23.56
C GLY A 512 -56.68 -30.10 22.92
N ILE A 513 -55.53 -29.97 23.58
CA ILE A 513 -54.23 -30.43 23.07
C ILE A 513 -53.85 -31.79 23.63
N SER A 514 -53.24 -32.62 22.79
CA SER A 514 -52.68 -33.92 23.21
C SER A 514 -51.39 -33.75 24.02
N TRP A 515 -51.02 -34.77 24.80
CA TRP A 515 -49.73 -34.80 25.49
C TRP A 515 -48.55 -34.61 24.53
N GLN A 516 -48.64 -35.22 23.34
CA GLN A 516 -47.61 -35.10 22.29
C GLN A 516 -47.43 -33.65 21.84
N GLN A 517 -48.51 -32.91 21.63
CA GLN A 517 -48.45 -31.47 21.30
C GLN A 517 -47.84 -30.65 22.44
N ALA A 518 -48.20 -30.94 23.70
CA ALA A 518 -47.62 -30.26 24.86
C ALA A 518 -46.10 -30.49 24.96
N ALA A 519 -45.65 -31.74 24.79
CA ALA A 519 -44.24 -32.10 24.80
C ALA A 519 -43.46 -31.49 23.61
N SER A 520 -44.07 -31.46 22.42
CA SER A 520 -43.50 -30.81 21.23
C SER A 520 -43.39 -29.29 21.40
N PHE A 521 -44.37 -28.64 22.03
CA PHE A 521 -44.30 -27.23 22.42
C PHE A 521 -43.09 -26.97 23.32
N CYS A 522 -42.86 -27.80 24.34
CA CYS A 522 -41.69 -27.68 25.22
C CYS A 522 -40.36 -27.79 24.45
N ASN A 523 -40.25 -28.75 23.52
CA ASN A 523 -39.08 -28.89 22.66
C ASN A 523 -38.88 -27.68 21.75
N TRP A 524 -39.96 -27.16 21.15
CA TRP A 524 -39.91 -25.95 20.32
C TRP A 524 -39.45 -24.73 21.13
N LEU A 525 -39.99 -24.54 22.33
CA LEU A 525 -39.59 -23.44 23.21
C LEU A 525 -38.12 -23.56 23.62
N SER A 526 -37.64 -24.79 23.88
CA SER A 526 -36.23 -25.06 24.18
C SER A 526 -35.33 -24.62 23.04
N ARG A 527 -35.67 -25.00 21.80
CA ARG A 527 -34.92 -24.61 20.60
C ARG A 527 -34.93 -23.08 20.41
N ARG A 528 -36.05 -22.42 20.69
CA ARG A 528 -36.18 -20.95 20.59
C ARG A 528 -35.26 -20.20 21.56
N GLU A 529 -34.98 -20.78 22.74
CA GLU A 529 -34.06 -20.21 23.73
C GLU A 529 -32.61 -20.70 23.59
N GLY A 530 -32.34 -21.65 22.68
CA GLY A 530 -31.01 -22.24 22.51
C GLY A 530 -30.66 -23.31 23.55
N LEU A 531 -31.68 -23.94 24.17
CA LEU A 531 -31.53 -25.01 25.14
C LEU A 531 -31.57 -26.40 24.48
N PRO A 532 -30.88 -27.40 25.05
CA PRO A 532 -31.02 -28.78 24.59
C PRO A 532 -32.48 -29.25 24.77
N PRO A 533 -33.11 -29.88 23.77
CA PRO A 533 -34.45 -30.45 23.92
C PRO A 533 -34.50 -31.52 25.02
N PHE A 534 -35.60 -31.58 25.77
CA PHE A 534 -35.80 -32.63 26.77
C PHE A 534 -36.34 -33.92 26.14
N TYR A 535 -37.31 -33.80 25.23
CA TYR A 535 -37.91 -34.95 24.57
C TYR A 535 -37.13 -35.34 23.31
N ARG A 536 -37.05 -36.65 23.06
CA ARG A 536 -36.54 -37.21 21.80
C ARG A 536 -37.71 -37.37 20.84
N GLU A 537 -37.58 -36.77 19.67
CA GLU A 537 -38.64 -36.67 18.67
C GLU A 537 -38.18 -37.35 17.38
N ASN A 538 -39.05 -38.18 16.79
CA ASN A 538 -38.83 -38.84 15.51
C ASN A 538 -40.06 -38.62 14.62
N GLN A 539 -39.88 -37.96 13.46
CA GLN A 539 -40.96 -37.65 12.51
C GLN A 539 -42.19 -36.97 13.17
N GLY A 540 -41.96 -36.05 14.11
CA GLY A 540 -43.03 -35.31 14.80
C GLY A 540 -43.67 -36.06 15.99
N VAL A 541 -43.17 -37.25 16.33
CA VAL A 541 -43.66 -38.06 17.44
C VAL A 541 -42.61 -38.14 18.54
N ILE A 542 -43.01 -37.92 19.79
CA ILE A 542 -42.15 -38.11 20.96
C ILE A 542 -41.98 -39.61 21.23
N VAL A 543 -40.74 -40.08 21.15
CA VAL A 543 -40.35 -41.49 21.29
C VAL A 543 -39.49 -41.75 22.53
N GLY A 544 -39.16 -40.72 23.30
CA GLY A 544 -38.37 -40.83 24.52
C GLY A 544 -37.97 -39.46 25.07
N PHE A 545 -37.00 -39.44 25.99
CA PHE A 545 -36.53 -38.21 26.63
C PHE A 545 -35.04 -38.31 27.04
N ASN A 546 -34.46 -37.18 27.43
CA ASN A 546 -33.10 -37.06 27.96
C ASN A 546 -33.17 -36.46 29.38
N PRO A 547 -33.02 -37.27 30.44
CA PRO A 547 -33.15 -36.78 31.82
C PRO A 547 -32.06 -35.76 32.20
N SER A 548 -30.93 -35.74 31.49
CA SER A 548 -29.84 -34.78 31.71
C SER A 548 -30.05 -33.44 30.99
N SER A 549 -31.12 -33.28 30.22
CA SER A 549 -31.41 -32.04 29.51
C SER A 549 -31.95 -30.96 30.43
N THR A 550 -31.54 -29.71 30.21
CA THR A 550 -32.01 -28.51 30.93
C THR A 550 -33.06 -27.72 30.16
N GLY A 551 -33.53 -28.25 29.01
CA GLY A 551 -34.63 -27.67 28.24
C GLY A 551 -35.99 -27.74 28.93
N TYR A 552 -36.95 -27.06 28.35
CA TYR A 552 -38.35 -27.09 28.77
C TYR A 552 -38.96 -28.48 28.59
N ARG A 553 -39.86 -28.81 29.50
CA ARG A 553 -40.63 -30.05 29.57
C ARG A 553 -41.92 -29.85 30.36
N LEU A 554 -42.78 -30.86 30.38
CA LEU A 554 -43.82 -30.96 31.38
C LEU A 554 -43.19 -31.28 32.75
N PRO A 555 -43.76 -30.78 33.87
CA PRO A 555 -43.33 -31.22 35.20
C PRO A 555 -43.55 -32.73 35.34
N SER A 556 -42.73 -33.43 36.11
CA SER A 556 -43.06 -34.80 36.50
C SER A 556 -44.27 -34.81 37.42
N GLU A 557 -44.96 -35.95 37.51
CA GLU A 557 -46.09 -36.11 38.42
C GLU A 557 -45.68 -35.81 39.87
N ALA A 558 -44.47 -36.24 40.25
CA ALA A 558 -43.89 -35.97 41.55
C ALA A 558 -43.57 -34.49 41.75
N GLU A 559 -42.97 -33.80 40.77
CA GLU A 559 -42.70 -32.37 40.83
C GLU A 559 -43.99 -31.54 40.93
N TRP A 560 -45.00 -31.89 40.15
CA TRP A 560 -46.32 -31.29 40.21
C TRP A 560 -46.96 -31.49 41.59
N ALA A 561 -46.95 -32.73 42.10
CA ALA A 561 -47.51 -33.03 43.41
C ALA A 561 -46.75 -32.34 44.55
N PHE A 562 -45.42 -32.25 44.45
CA PHE A 562 -44.57 -31.56 45.42
C PHE A 562 -44.90 -30.07 45.46
N THR A 563 -44.96 -29.42 44.30
CA THR A 563 -45.23 -27.99 44.19
C THR A 563 -46.66 -27.62 44.60
N ALA A 564 -47.62 -28.50 44.34
CA ALA A 564 -49.00 -28.29 44.76
C ALA A 564 -49.23 -28.55 46.26
N ARG A 565 -48.56 -29.56 46.85
CA ARG A 565 -48.92 -30.06 48.20
C ARG A 565 -47.96 -29.65 49.30
N VAL A 566 -46.66 -29.61 49.04
CA VAL A 566 -45.65 -29.41 50.09
C VAL A 566 -45.57 -27.94 50.46
N GLU A 567 -45.91 -27.63 51.71
CA GLU A 567 -45.79 -26.30 52.29
C GLU A 567 -45.15 -26.40 53.68
N GLY A 568 -43.84 -26.18 53.76
CA GLY A 568 -43.09 -26.31 55.01
C GLY A 568 -43.13 -27.75 55.52
N ASN A 569 -43.87 -27.98 56.61
CA ASN A 569 -44.03 -29.31 57.22
C ASN A 569 -45.40 -29.95 56.93
N GLN A 570 -46.24 -29.33 56.11
CA GLN A 570 -47.60 -29.79 55.81
C GLN A 570 -47.74 -30.30 54.37
N LEU A 571 -48.70 -31.21 54.17
CA LEU A 571 -49.14 -31.69 52.86
C LEU A 571 -50.58 -31.26 52.63
N ARG A 572 -50.81 -30.30 51.74
CA ARG A 572 -52.14 -29.81 51.39
C ARG A 572 -52.99 -30.90 50.74
N ARG A 573 -54.29 -30.91 51.09
CA ARG A 573 -55.28 -31.79 50.48
C ARG A 573 -55.93 -31.20 49.24
N PHE A 574 -56.28 -29.92 49.28
CA PHE A 574 -56.84 -29.11 48.19
C PHE A 574 -55.94 -27.90 47.93
N ALA A 575 -56.07 -27.24 46.77
CA ALA A 575 -55.28 -26.04 46.45
C ALA A 575 -55.49 -24.89 47.45
N TRP A 576 -56.64 -24.87 48.13
CA TRP A 576 -57.02 -23.85 49.11
C TRP A 576 -56.89 -24.28 50.58
N GLY A 577 -56.32 -25.46 50.86
CA GLY A 577 -56.20 -25.98 52.22
C GLY A 577 -56.78 -27.38 52.39
N ASP A 578 -57.38 -27.67 53.54
CA ASP A 578 -57.82 -29.02 53.91
C ASP A 578 -59.35 -29.20 54.00
N ASP A 579 -60.07 -28.07 54.11
CA ASP A 579 -61.52 -28.04 54.24
C ASP A 579 -62.22 -28.11 52.88
N PHE A 580 -63.34 -28.83 52.85
CA PHE A 580 -64.20 -28.96 51.68
C PHE A 580 -65.67 -28.79 52.08
N PRO A 581 -66.47 -27.98 51.36
CA PRO A 581 -66.08 -27.15 50.21
C PRO A 581 -65.27 -25.90 50.62
N PRO A 582 -64.60 -25.20 49.67
CA PRO A 582 -63.99 -23.91 49.93
C PRO A 582 -65.02 -22.88 50.40
N THR A 583 -64.63 -22.03 51.35
CA THR A 583 -65.49 -20.96 51.92
C THR A 583 -65.29 -19.59 51.26
N GLN A 584 -64.27 -19.47 50.40
CA GLN A 584 -63.92 -18.27 49.64
C GLN A 584 -63.73 -18.66 48.17
N VAL A 585 -63.85 -17.70 47.25
CA VAL A 585 -63.60 -17.91 45.83
C VAL A 585 -62.09 -18.02 45.59
N VAL A 586 -61.62 -19.25 45.35
CA VAL A 586 -60.18 -19.61 45.37
C VAL A 586 -59.76 -20.53 44.23
N ALA A 587 -60.70 -21.04 43.45
CA ALA A 587 -60.44 -21.88 42.27
C ALA A 587 -61.60 -21.80 41.27
N ASN A 588 -61.31 -22.05 39.99
CA ASN A 588 -62.33 -22.26 38.96
C ASN A 588 -62.72 -23.75 38.93
N VAL A 589 -63.95 -24.07 39.33
CA VAL A 589 -64.46 -25.44 39.40
C VAL A 589 -65.91 -25.48 38.92
N ALA A 590 -66.47 -26.66 38.66
CA ALA A 590 -67.88 -26.73 38.29
C ALA A 590 -68.74 -26.26 39.48
N ASP A 591 -69.53 -25.22 39.28
CA ASP A 591 -70.16 -24.38 40.30
C ASP A 591 -71.53 -23.87 39.83
N ASN A 592 -72.18 -23.01 40.61
CA ASN A 592 -73.48 -22.45 40.21
C ASN A 592 -73.43 -21.68 38.87
N THR A 593 -72.29 -21.08 38.51
CA THR A 593 -72.11 -20.31 37.28
C THR A 593 -72.13 -21.23 36.05
N SER A 594 -71.51 -22.40 36.16
CA SER A 594 -71.33 -23.37 35.07
C SER A 594 -72.43 -24.44 35.00
N ALA A 595 -73.47 -24.36 35.84
CA ALA A 595 -74.51 -25.39 36.01
C ALA A 595 -75.21 -25.83 34.71
N LEU A 596 -75.43 -24.90 33.77
CA LEU A 596 -76.07 -25.18 32.49
C LEU A 596 -75.17 -25.95 31.52
N VAL A 597 -73.85 -25.95 31.76
CA VAL A 597 -72.84 -26.55 30.88
C VAL A 597 -72.30 -27.86 31.47
N THR A 598 -71.95 -27.89 32.75
CA THR A 598 -71.27 -29.03 33.38
C THR A 598 -72.22 -30.09 33.95
N GLY A 599 -73.49 -29.72 34.17
CA GLY A 599 -74.55 -30.58 34.70
C GLY A 599 -74.42 -30.95 36.19
N ARG A 600 -73.22 -31.06 36.74
CA ARG A 600 -72.96 -31.29 38.17
C ARG A 600 -72.02 -30.23 38.73
N ILE A 601 -72.46 -29.62 39.83
CA ILE A 601 -71.81 -28.44 40.40
C ILE A 601 -71.49 -28.59 41.88
N LEU A 602 -70.59 -27.74 42.36
CA LEU A 602 -70.32 -27.51 43.76
C LEU A 602 -71.35 -26.54 44.33
N ASN A 603 -72.39 -27.10 44.97
CA ASN A 603 -73.47 -26.31 45.54
C ASN A 603 -72.96 -25.30 46.58
N GLY A 604 -73.40 -24.04 46.43
CA GLY A 604 -73.05 -22.96 47.36
C GLY A 604 -71.71 -22.27 47.06
N TYR A 605 -71.08 -22.60 45.93
CA TYR A 605 -69.87 -21.96 45.42
C TYR A 605 -70.16 -21.22 44.11
N THR A 606 -69.47 -20.09 43.88
CA THR A 606 -69.65 -19.26 42.68
C THR A 606 -68.35 -18.52 42.35
N ASP A 607 -67.64 -18.95 41.32
CA ASP A 607 -66.37 -18.36 40.87
C ASP A 607 -66.51 -17.35 39.72
N GLN A 608 -67.73 -17.21 39.17
CA GLN A 608 -68.10 -16.31 38.08
C GLN A 608 -67.61 -16.72 36.68
N PHE A 609 -67.03 -17.91 36.50
CA PHE A 609 -66.62 -18.42 35.21
C PHE A 609 -67.45 -19.63 34.81
N VAL A 610 -68.01 -19.62 33.59
CA VAL A 610 -68.79 -20.76 33.07
C VAL A 610 -67.89 -21.88 32.55
N VAL A 611 -66.71 -21.51 32.05
CA VAL A 611 -65.68 -22.38 31.48
C VAL A 611 -64.30 -21.95 32.03
N SER A 612 -63.20 -22.24 31.34
CA SER A 612 -61.87 -21.78 31.76
C SER A 612 -61.81 -20.26 32.01
N ALA A 613 -61.14 -19.87 33.09
CA ALA A 613 -60.86 -18.48 33.44
C ALA A 613 -59.53 -18.07 32.80
N PRO A 614 -59.25 -16.77 32.66
CA PRO A 614 -57.88 -16.32 32.41
C PRO A 614 -56.94 -16.90 33.46
N VAL A 615 -55.75 -17.35 33.03
CA VAL A 615 -54.78 -17.93 33.96
C VAL A 615 -54.37 -16.91 35.03
N GLY A 616 -54.12 -17.36 36.26
CA GLY A 616 -53.77 -16.50 37.39
C GLY A 616 -54.93 -15.70 37.99
N SER A 617 -56.19 -16.01 37.64
CA SER A 617 -57.38 -15.30 38.16
C SER A 617 -57.61 -15.54 39.67
N PHE A 618 -57.13 -16.67 40.19
CA PHE A 618 -57.32 -17.05 41.59
C PHE A 618 -56.02 -16.89 42.39
N PRO A 619 -56.09 -16.81 43.74
CA PRO A 619 -54.90 -16.65 44.57
C PRO A 619 -53.86 -17.76 44.33
N PRO A 620 -52.55 -17.42 44.29
CA PRO A 620 -51.52 -18.42 44.17
C PRO A 620 -51.30 -19.18 45.49
N ASN A 621 -50.63 -20.32 45.42
CA ASN A 621 -50.05 -20.95 46.60
C ASN A 621 -48.85 -20.13 47.14
N HIS A 622 -48.23 -20.60 48.24
CA HIS A 622 -47.09 -19.94 48.88
C HIS A 622 -45.83 -19.81 48.00
N ARG A 623 -45.81 -20.44 46.82
CA ARG A 623 -44.73 -20.35 45.82
C ARG A 623 -45.05 -19.40 44.66
N GLY A 624 -46.23 -18.79 44.64
CA GLY A 624 -46.67 -17.98 43.51
C GLY A 624 -47.25 -18.79 42.35
N LEU A 625 -47.62 -20.06 42.55
CA LEU A 625 -48.24 -20.90 41.52
C LEU A 625 -49.76 -20.80 41.61
N HIS A 626 -50.39 -20.47 40.50
CA HIS A 626 -51.84 -20.33 40.36
C HIS A 626 -52.46 -21.59 39.76
N ASP A 627 -53.76 -21.77 40.00
CA ASP A 627 -54.64 -22.71 39.27
C ASP A 627 -54.30 -24.20 39.39
N LEU A 628 -53.49 -24.61 40.38
CA LEU A 628 -53.14 -26.03 40.61
C LEU A 628 -54.30 -26.93 41.09
N GLY A 629 -55.50 -26.37 41.28
CA GLY A 629 -56.66 -27.08 41.83
C GLY A 629 -57.98 -26.67 41.16
N GLY A 630 -57.98 -26.55 39.83
CA GLY A 630 -59.13 -26.11 39.04
C GLY A 630 -58.69 -25.56 37.68
N ASN A 631 -59.52 -24.74 37.07
CA ASN A 631 -59.30 -24.15 35.76
C ASN A 631 -59.13 -25.23 34.68
N VAL A 632 -57.93 -25.59 34.22
CA VAL A 632 -57.76 -26.79 33.40
C VAL A 632 -56.96 -27.84 34.14
N ALA A 633 -57.32 -29.10 33.91
CA ALA A 633 -56.46 -30.20 34.31
C ALA A 633 -55.16 -30.13 33.51
N GLU A 634 -54.08 -30.69 34.05
CA GLU A 634 -52.74 -30.50 33.49
C GLU A 634 -52.11 -31.83 33.10
N TRP A 635 -51.63 -31.90 31.86
CA TRP A 635 -50.68 -32.92 31.44
C TRP A 635 -49.39 -32.79 32.26
N VAL A 636 -48.96 -33.92 32.83
CA VAL A 636 -47.61 -34.07 33.40
C VAL A 636 -46.76 -34.99 32.53
N HIS A 637 -45.46 -35.03 32.78
CA HIS A 637 -44.53 -35.83 31.98
C HIS A 637 -44.87 -37.32 31.98
N ASP A 638 -45.24 -37.88 33.13
CA ASP A 638 -45.28 -39.31 33.38
C ASP A 638 -46.36 -40.06 32.59
N GLY A 639 -45.97 -41.21 32.01
CA GLY A 639 -46.94 -42.22 31.57
C GLY A 639 -47.73 -42.78 32.76
N TYR A 640 -49.02 -43.05 32.55
CA TYR A 640 -49.90 -43.41 33.65
C TYR A 640 -49.64 -44.82 34.18
N GLN A 641 -49.35 -44.90 35.47
CA GLN A 641 -49.19 -46.15 36.20
C GLN A 641 -49.72 -46.02 37.63
N ILE A 642 -50.23 -47.12 38.18
CA ILE A 642 -50.60 -47.21 39.60
C ILE A 642 -49.37 -47.67 40.41
N PRO A 643 -48.87 -46.86 41.37
CA PRO A 643 -47.75 -47.25 42.23
C PRO A 643 -48.08 -48.45 43.12
N SER A 644 -47.04 -49.21 43.50
CA SER A 644 -47.18 -50.29 44.47
C SER A 644 -47.26 -49.75 45.89
N ALA A 645 -48.06 -50.37 46.75
CA ALA A 645 -48.17 -50.00 48.17
C ALA A 645 -46.88 -50.26 48.98
N ASN A 646 -45.98 -51.10 48.45
CA ASN A 646 -44.66 -51.37 49.04
C ASN A 646 -43.53 -50.79 48.17
N ALA A 647 -43.79 -49.70 47.46
CA ALA A 647 -42.76 -49.05 46.63
C ALA A 647 -41.61 -48.53 47.51
N GLU A 648 -40.38 -48.74 47.05
CA GLU A 648 -39.18 -48.15 47.65
C GLU A 648 -39.13 -46.64 47.38
N LEU A 649 -38.25 -45.92 48.10
CA LEU A 649 -38.02 -44.50 47.90
C LEU A 649 -37.60 -44.21 46.45
N ALA A 650 -38.41 -43.45 45.74
CA ALA A 650 -38.09 -42.98 44.40
C ALA A 650 -37.37 -41.62 44.47
N ILE A 651 -36.22 -41.49 43.80
CA ILE A 651 -35.44 -40.24 43.73
C ILE A 651 -35.64 -39.62 42.35
N ASP A 652 -36.09 -38.37 42.29
CA ASP A 652 -36.41 -37.61 41.07
C ASP A 652 -37.18 -38.46 40.00
N PRO A 653 -38.31 -39.10 40.35
CA PRO A 653 -39.01 -39.97 39.42
C PRO A 653 -39.58 -39.19 38.23
N LEU A 654 -39.38 -39.75 37.03
CA LEU A 654 -39.90 -39.26 35.74
C LEU A 654 -40.95 -40.20 35.13
N GLY A 655 -41.37 -41.22 35.90
CA GLY A 655 -42.33 -42.23 35.46
C GLY A 655 -41.79 -43.15 34.36
N MET A 656 -42.61 -44.15 33.99
CA MET A 656 -42.35 -44.99 32.82
C MET A 656 -43.15 -44.47 31.63
N GLN A 657 -42.48 -44.17 30.52
CA GLN A 657 -43.13 -43.83 29.25
C GLN A 657 -43.54 -45.13 28.53
N ARG A 658 -44.61 -45.78 29.00
CA ARG A 658 -45.15 -47.02 28.40
C ARG A 658 -46.62 -46.85 28.02
N GLY A 659 -46.93 -47.16 26.76
CA GLY A 659 -48.28 -47.02 26.19
C GLY A 659 -48.63 -45.58 25.86
N ASP A 660 -49.91 -45.35 25.51
CA ASP A 660 -50.38 -44.06 25.00
C ASP A 660 -51.16 -43.23 26.05
N ASN A 661 -51.24 -43.72 27.30
CA ASN A 661 -51.92 -43.03 28.39
C ASN A 661 -50.94 -42.28 29.28
N TYR A 662 -51.12 -40.96 29.38
CA TYR A 662 -50.33 -40.07 30.21
C TYR A 662 -51.11 -39.58 31.42
N THR A 663 -50.40 -39.25 32.49
CA THR A 663 -51.02 -38.82 33.75
C THR A 663 -51.52 -37.38 33.64
N ILE A 664 -52.67 -37.14 34.26
CA ILE A 664 -53.34 -35.84 34.34
C ILE A 664 -53.57 -35.47 35.82
N ARG A 665 -53.36 -34.20 36.15
CA ARG A 665 -53.41 -33.67 37.53
C ARG A 665 -54.24 -32.37 37.61
N GLY A 666 -54.53 -31.89 38.83
CA GLY A 666 -55.11 -30.56 39.08
C GLY A 666 -56.63 -30.47 39.15
N GLY A 667 -57.35 -31.30 38.39
CA GLY A 667 -58.80 -31.09 38.19
C GLY A 667 -59.08 -29.88 37.31
N SER A 668 -60.35 -29.59 37.02
CA SER A 668 -60.72 -28.57 36.02
C SER A 668 -62.01 -27.83 36.38
N TRP A 669 -62.33 -26.80 35.59
CA TRP A 669 -63.57 -26.03 35.60
C TRP A 669 -64.80 -26.93 35.37
N ALA A 670 -64.63 -28.15 34.86
CA ALA A 670 -65.71 -29.12 34.63
C ALA A 670 -65.96 -30.08 35.81
N LEU A 671 -65.16 -30.02 36.89
CA LEU A 671 -65.22 -30.96 38.02
C LEU A 671 -65.65 -30.29 39.31
N SER A 672 -66.41 -31.03 40.15
CA SER A 672 -66.99 -30.48 41.40
C SER A 672 -66.93 -31.44 42.59
N ARG A 673 -66.56 -32.71 42.41
CA ARG A 673 -66.61 -33.69 43.49
C ARG A 673 -65.42 -33.54 44.42
N LEU A 674 -65.65 -33.80 45.70
CA LEU A 674 -64.59 -33.89 46.72
C LEU A 674 -63.41 -34.74 46.24
N SER A 675 -63.67 -35.90 45.62
CA SER A 675 -62.62 -36.80 45.11
C SER A 675 -61.79 -36.22 43.96
N GLU A 676 -62.38 -35.37 43.14
CA GLU A 676 -61.78 -34.84 41.89
C GLU A 676 -60.99 -33.56 42.13
N LEU A 677 -61.36 -32.79 43.15
CA LEU A 677 -60.73 -31.51 43.47
C LEU A 677 -59.54 -31.63 44.43
N ARG A 678 -59.20 -32.84 44.87
CA ARG A 678 -58.01 -33.05 45.72
C ARG A 678 -56.75 -32.93 44.87
N LEU A 679 -55.69 -32.38 45.45
CA LEU A 679 -54.36 -32.36 44.84
C LEU A 679 -53.75 -33.76 44.68
N THR A 680 -54.33 -34.79 45.29
CA THR A 680 -53.95 -36.18 45.12
C THR A 680 -54.66 -36.84 43.94
N PHE A 681 -55.74 -36.25 43.40
CA PHE A 681 -56.57 -36.83 42.35
C PHE A 681 -55.79 -37.08 41.05
N ARG A 682 -55.78 -38.32 40.57
CA ARG A 682 -55.09 -38.75 39.36
C ARG A 682 -56.09 -39.19 38.31
N ASP A 683 -55.94 -38.64 37.11
CA ASP A 683 -56.64 -39.08 35.90
C ASP A 683 -55.61 -39.45 34.81
N TYR A 684 -56.08 -39.97 33.69
CA TYR A 684 -55.21 -40.32 32.57
C TYR A 684 -55.92 -40.22 31.22
N GLY A 685 -55.13 -40.07 30.16
CA GLY A 685 -55.66 -40.10 28.81
C GLY A 685 -54.57 -40.03 27.75
N GLU A 686 -55.01 -40.09 26.50
CA GLU A 686 -54.16 -39.99 25.30
C GLU A 686 -54.45 -38.70 24.51
N ARG A 687 -55.73 -38.35 24.39
CA ARG A 687 -56.22 -37.22 23.57
C ARG A 687 -56.47 -35.99 24.41
N GLY A 688 -56.41 -34.82 23.77
CA GLY A 688 -56.82 -33.56 24.39
C GLY A 688 -58.30 -33.54 24.76
N ARG A 689 -58.63 -32.76 25.79
CA ARG A 689 -60.00 -32.46 26.22
C ARG A 689 -60.16 -30.95 26.35
N ASP A 690 -61.40 -30.48 26.26
CA ASP A 690 -61.79 -29.07 26.44
C ASP A 690 -61.46 -28.50 27.84
N ASP A 691 -61.23 -29.38 28.81
CA ASP A 691 -60.86 -29.06 30.18
C ASP A 691 -59.40 -29.41 30.54
N LEU A 692 -58.56 -29.72 29.55
CA LEU A 692 -57.21 -30.26 29.72
C LEU A 692 -56.15 -29.48 28.95
N GLY A 693 -55.25 -28.85 29.71
CA GLY A 693 -54.09 -28.10 29.23
C GLY A 693 -52.79 -28.59 29.86
N PHE A 694 -51.84 -27.68 30.08
CA PHE A 694 -50.56 -27.99 30.70
C PHE A 694 -49.81 -26.74 31.16
N ARG A 695 -48.83 -26.94 32.05
CA ARG A 695 -47.80 -25.95 32.37
C ARG A 695 -46.40 -26.52 32.10
N ILE A 696 -45.44 -25.62 31.92
CA ILE A 696 -44.06 -25.99 31.62
C ILE A 696 -43.16 -25.93 32.85
N ALA A 697 -42.11 -26.75 32.83
CA ALA A 697 -41.02 -26.77 33.80
C ALA A 697 -39.68 -26.99 33.08
N ARG A 698 -38.57 -26.76 33.78
CA ARG A 698 -37.22 -27.15 33.36
C ARG A 698 -36.30 -27.27 34.56
N TYR A 699 -35.24 -28.07 34.46
CA TYR A 699 -34.24 -28.11 35.52
C TYR A 699 -33.47 -26.78 35.61
N ALA A 700 -33.05 -26.42 36.84
CA ALA A 700 -32.37 -25.16 37.13
C ALA A 700 -30.84 -25.21 36.93
N GLU A 701 -30.29 -26.42 36.78
CA GLU A 701 -28.85 -26.74 36.76
C GLU A 701 -28.04 -26.18 35.58
#